data_AF-A0A7S4IGE5-F1
#
_entry.id   AF-A0A7S4IGE5-F1
#
_cell.length_a   1.000
_cell.length_b   1.000
_cell.length_c   1.000
_cell.angle_alpha   90.00
_cell.angle_beta   90.00
_cell.angle_gamma   90.00
#
_symmetry.space_group_name_H-M   'P 1'
#
loop_
_entity.id
_entity.type
_entity.pdbx_description
1 polymer ?
#
loop_
_entity_poly.entity_id
_entity_poly.type
_entity_poly.pdbx_seq_one_letter_code
_entity_poly.pdbx_strand_id
1 'polypeptide(L)'
;PRGTALFSLRGLVEEIQECASTATSAAIPRTVFVGGKGGVGKTTISSSLAVTLASDYSRDMNVLIVSTDPAHSLGDALDVDLRASRGKPLPLTDPLTGGRLYACEVDPSAALETFRENLGAFDVEALSEALGVDAQLLESLGLREFSGLLNNPPPGLDELVALANVLDAKDENAGRYDCVIVDTAPTGHTLRMLALPEFLDGFLGKLLQLRAKLSGLANTLQAFLGSDQAAERAKTIDDAVSKLEEFKIKMGRLRERLRDSERTSFAVVTVPTKLGVAESKRLMIELADQGVRVTDVVVNQRVGGGKGKDEDVDEDATLQYYERRKAGQRRWVNELREAVEGVSSSTEYQNNGPSTGPIALTEVPFYDAELVGVPALAYLGSQTFEDNAGFDHLLGDDHSADAADGPQFVICGGKGGVGKTTTSSSLAVSMASKGHDVAIVSTDPAHSLGDALDLDLRGGKLVDVPLIGVPPTDGSLVAMEVDPAQALGQFKGLVDDLIGGDDDGGGPSGDLANTLRDLGEVFDTLPAGTDEVVALAEVINLVRRGGYDRIVLDTAPTGHTLRMLALPEFLDGFLGKLLQLRAKLSGLANTLQAFLGSDQAAERAKTIDDAVSKLEEFKIKMGRLRERLRDSERTSFAVVTVPTKLGVAESKRLMIELADQGVRVTDVVVNQRVGGGKGKDEDVDEDATLQYYERRKAGQRRWVNELREAVEGVSSSTEYQNNGPSTGPIALTEVPFYDAELVGVPALAYLGSQTFEDNAGFDHLLGDDHSADAADGPQFVICGGKGGVGKTTTSSSLAVSMASKGHDVAIVSTDPAHSLGDALDLDLRGGKLVDVP
;
A
#
# COMPACT_ATOMS: atom_id res chain seq x y z
N PRO A 1 -39.09 -9.47 -21.26
CA PRO A 1 -38.05 -8.52 -20.80
C PRO A 1 -36.96 -9.28 -20.05
N ARG A 2 -35.73 -9.25 -20.59
CA ARG A 2 -34.50 -9.86 -20.06
C ARG A 2 -34.39 -9.57 -18.55
N GLY A 3 -34.22 -10.56 -17.68
CA GLY A 3 -32.98 -11.34 -17.56
C GLY A 3 -32.02 -10.57 -16.67
N THR A 4 -32.28 -10.52 -15.37
CA THR A 4 -31.35 -10.01 -14.36
C THR A 4 -30.14 -10.93 -14.33
N ALA A 5 -29.09 -10.57 -15.06
CA ALA A 5 -27.80 -11.23 -15.02
C ALA A 5 -27.27 -11.15 -13.58
N LEU A 6 -26.89 -12.30 -13.02
CA LEU A 6 -26.04 -12.34 -11.84
C LEU A 6 -24.69 -11.73 -12.26
N PHE A 7 -24.24 -10.74 -11.51
CA PHE A 7 -23.13 -9.86 -11.86
C PHE A 7 -21.79 -10.58 -11.75
N SER A 8 -21.03 -10.63 -12.85
CA SER A 8 -19.74 -11.28 -12.99
C SER A 8 -18.80 -10.34 -13.76
N LEU A 9 -17.48 -10.38 -13.49
CA LEU A 9 -16.48 -9.65 -14.32
C LEU A 9 -16.35 -10.23 -15.74
N ARG A 10 -17.23 -11.15 -16.15
CA ARG A 10 -17.30 -11.71 -17.48
C ARG A 10 -17.26 -10.64 -18.58
N GLY A 11 -17.95 -9.50 -18.39
CA GLY A 11 -17.90 -8.40 -19.36
C GLY A 11 -16.49 -7.83 -19.56
N LEU A 12 -15.75 -7.62 -18.47
CA LEU A 12 -14.36 -7.18 -18.50
C LEU A 12 -13.46 -8.23 -19.15
N VAL A 13 -13.65 -9.51 -18.82
CA VAL A 13 -12.90 -10.64 -19.42
C VAL A 13 -13.17 -10.74 -20.93
N GLU A 14 -14.43 -10.69 -21.36
CA GLU A 14 -14.82 -10.72 -22.77
C GLU A 14 -14.22 -9.53 -23.53
N GLU A 15 -14.24 -8.32 -22.94
CA GLU A 15 -13.64 -7.13 -23.54
C GLU A 15 -12.10 -7.27 -23.69
N ILE A 16 -11.43 -7.81 -22.68
CA ILE A 16 -9.99 -8.10 -22.73
C ILE A 16 -9.68 -9.13 -23.84
N GLN A 17 -10.47 -10.20 -23.90
CA GLN A 17 -10.30 -11.30 -24.84
C GLN A 17 -10.63 -10.91 -26.29
N GLU A 18 -11.64 -10.08 -26.53
CA GLU A 18 -11.98 -9.56 -27.86
C GLU A 18 -10.85 -8.67 -28.40
N CYS A 19 -10.35 -7.75 -27.59
CA CYS A 19 -9.21 -6.90 -27.96
C CYS A 19 -7.97 -7.75 -28.30
N ALA A 20 -7.63 -8.75 -27.48
CA ALA A 20 -6.48 -9.63 -27.73
C ALA A 20 -6.60 -10.39 -29.07
N SER A 21 -7.80 -10.87 -29.42
CA SER A 21 -8.04 -11.60 -30.67
C SER A 21 -7.88 -10.76 -31.95
N THR A 22 -7.94 -9.43 -31.83
CA THR A 22 -7.79 -8.48 -32.95
C THR A 22 -6.39 -7.86 -33.05
N ALA A 23 -5.52 -8.15 -32.08
CA ALA A 23 -4.18 -7.59 -31.96
C ALA A 23 -3.17 -8.34 -32.84
N THR A 24 -2.42 -7.64 -33.70
CA THR A 24 -1.22 -8.17 -34.36
C THR A 24 -0.05 -8.26 -33.37
N SER A 25 0.93 -9.14 -33.60
CA SER A 25 2.06 -9.46 -32.66
C SER A 25 3.01 -8.30 -32.30
N ALA A 26 2.66 -7.06 -32.63
CA ALA A 26 3.35 -5.82 -32.28
C ALA A 26 2.45 -4.86 -31.46
N ALA A 27 1.29 -5.31 -30.99
CA ALA A 27 0.33 -4.51 -30.25
C ALA A 27 0.75 -4.27 -28.79
N ILE A 28 0.41 -3.10 -28.26
CA ILE A 28 0.62 -2.74 -26.85
C ILE A 28 -0.36 -3.59 -26.00
N PRO A 29 0.09 -4.25 -24.92
CA PRO A 29 -0.78 -5.08 -24.12
C PRO A 29 -1.92 -4.28 -23.49
N ARG A 30 -3.08 -4.93 -23.32
CA ARG A 30 -4.16 -4.36 -22.49
C ARG A 30 -3.70 -4.32 -21.03
N THR A 31 -4.09 -3.28 -20.30
CA THR A 31 -3.70 -3.09 -18.91
C THR A 31 -4.93 -3.00 -18.00
N VAL A 32 -4.95 -3.79 -16.94
CA VAL A 32 -6.02 -3.77 -15.93
C VAL A 32 -5.40 -3.37 -14.60
N PHE A 33 -5.80 -2.21 -14.08
CA PHE A 33 -5.43 -1.79 -12.74
C PHE A 33 -6.45 -2.28 -11.75
N VAL A 34 -6.00 -2.90 -10.67
CA VAL A 34 -6.85 -3.34 -9.57
C VAL A 34 -6.49 -2.51 -8.34
N GLY A 35 -7.43 -1.69 -7.86
CA GLY A 35 -7.22 -0.71 -6.81
C GLY A 35 -8.34 -0.69 -5.77
N GLY A 36 -8.13 0.04 -4.68
CA GLY A 36 -9.06 0.08 -3.54
C GLY A 36 -8.36 0.07 -2.19
N LYS A 37 -9.15 0.14 -1.11
CA LYS A 37 -8.65 0.20 0.26
C LYS A 37 -7.73 -0.99 0.58
N GLY A 38 -6.79 -0.81 1.50
CA GLY A 38 -5.98 -1.91 2.01
C GLY A 38 -6.84 -3.05 2.59
N GLY A 39 -6.48 -4.32 2.35
CA GLY A 39 -7.12 -5.50 2.95
C GLY A 39 -8.50 -5.92 2.41
N VAL A 40 -9.01 -5.25 1.38
CA VAL A 40 -10.26 -5.65 0.69
C VAL A 40 -10.11 -6.87 -0.22
N GLY A 41 -8.90 -7.39 -0.39
CA GLY A 41 -8.60 -8.56 -1.24
C GLY A 41 -8.17 -8.22 -2.67
N LYS A 42 -7.59 -7.03 -2.91
CA LYS A 42 -7.07 -6.62 -4.24
C LYS A 42 -6.17 -7.69 -4.87
N THR A 43 -5.13 -8.10 -4.16
CA THR A 43 -4.15 -9.09 -4.61
C THR A 43 -4.81 -10.43 -4.95
N THR A 44 -5.81 -10.84 -4.19
CA THR A 44 -6.57 -12.08 -4.45
C THR A 44 -7.40 -11.95 -5.74
N ILE A 45 -8.12 -10.84 -5.92
CA ILE A 45 -8.95 -10.60 -7.12
C ILE A 45 -8.07 -10.42 -8.36
N SER A 46 -6.99 -9.65 -8.28
CA SER A 46 -6.04 -9.46 -9.39
C SER A 46 -5.33 -10.76 -9.77
N SER A 47 -4.89 -11.55 -8.80
CA SER A 47 -4.26 -12.85 -9.05
C SER A 47 -5.24 -13.85 -9.64
N SER A 48 -6.48 -13.87 -9.14
CA SER A 48 -7.54 -14.73 -9.69
C SER A 48 -7.89 -14.36 -11.13
N LEU A 49 -7.98 -13.05 -11.44
CA LEU A 49 -8.21 -12.58 -12.81
C LEU A 49 -7.04 -13.00 -13.72
N ALA A 50 -5.81 -12.87 -13.24
CA ALA A 50 -4.61 -13.26 -13.99
C ALA A 50 -4.57 -14.76 -14.29
N VAL A 51 -4.86 -15.60 -13.29
CA VAL A 51 -4.94 -17.05 -13.44
C VAL A 51 -6.04 -17.43 -14.42
N THR A 52 -7.22 -16.81 -14.31
CA THR A 52 -8.37 -17.08 -15.20
C THR A 52 -8.00 -16.83 -16.65
N LEU A 53 -7.48 -15.63 -16.96
CA LEU A 53 -7.06 -15.27 -18.31
C LEU A 53 -5.95 -16.18 -18.85
N ALA A 54 -4.98 -16.59 -18.02
CA ALA A 54 -3.90 -17.47 -18.45
C ALA A 54 -4.34 -18.95 -18.61
N SER A 55 -5.38 -19.36 -17.90
CA SER A 55 -5.93 -20.71 -17.93
C SER A 55 -6.91 -20.96 -19.07
N ASP A 56 -7.38 -19.92 -19.77
CA ASP A 56 -8.20 -20.07 -20.97
C ASP A 56 -7.34 -20.50 -22.19
N TYR A 57 -7.28 -21.81 -22.42
CA TYR A 57 -6.55 -22.41 -23.55
C TYR A 57 -7.15 -22.08 -24.92
N SER A 58 -8.39 -21.57 -24.99
CA SER A 58 -9.03 -21.28 -26.28
C SER A 58 -8.41 -20.09 -27.01
N ARG A 59 -7.74 -19.19 -26.28
CA ARG A 59 -7.21 -17.93 -26.82
C ARG A 59 -5.70 -17.73 -26.62
N ASP A 60 -5.03 -18.64 -25.92
CA ASP A 60 -3.56 -18.72 -25.77
C ASP A 60 -2.89 -17.40 -25.32
N MET A 61 -3.46 -16.75 -24.28
CA MET A 61 -2.98 -15.45 -23.80
C MET A 61 -1.82 -15.58 -22.80
N ASN A 62 -0.75 -14.83 -23.04
CA ASN A 62 0.30 -14.58 -22.07
C ASN A 62 -0.08 -13.41 -21.16
N VAL A 63 -0.17 -13.69 -19.86
CA VAL A 63 -0.64 -12.73 -18.85
C VAL A 63 0.49 -12.41 -17.90
N LEU A 64 0.74 -11.12 -17.68
CA LEU A 64 1.65 -10.65 -16.64
C LEU A 64 0.85 -10.05 -15.49
N ILE A 65 1.06 -10.51 -14.26
CA ILE A 65 0.63 -9.80 -13.05
C ILE A 65 1.83 -9.12 -12.39
N VAL A 66 1.65 -7.84 -12.04
CA VAL A 66 2.66 -6.99 -11.42
C VAL A 66 2.09 -6.45 -10.13
N SER A 67 2.81 -6.60 -9.02
CA SER A 67 2.46 -5.92 -7.77
C SER A 67 3.42 -4.77 -7.51
N THR A 68 2.82 -3.61 -7.19
CA THR A 68 3.53 -2.42 -6.72
C THR A 68 3.41 -2.24 -5.20
N ASP A 69 2.89 -3.24 -4.48
CA ASP A 69 2.75 -3.17 -3.02
C ASP A 69 4.10 -3.48 -2.34
N PRO A 70 4.68 -2.55 -1.56
CA PRO A 70 5.94 -2.79 -0.85
C PRO A 70 5.86 -3.92 0.19
N ALA A 71 4.65 -4.34 0.60
CA ALA A 71 4.46 -5.42 1.56
C ALA A 71 4.63 -6.84 0.96
N HIS A 72 4.92 -6.97 -0.35
CA HIS A 72 5.24 -8.23 -1.04
C HIS A 72 4.18 -9.33 -0.82
N SER A 73 2.91 -9.04 -1.13
CA SER A 73 1.78 -9.97 -0.94
C SER A 73 1.47 -10.87 -2.14
N LEU A 74 2.04 -10.59 -3.33
CA LEU A 74 1.69 -11.30 -4.57
C LEU A 74 2.32 -12.68 -4.60
N GLY A 75 3.60 -12.80 -4.19
CA GLY A 75 4.27 -14.09 -4.09
C GLY A 75 3.55 -15.02 -3.10
N ASP A 76 3.14 -14.48 -1.96
CA ASP A 76 2.38 -15.23 -0.95
C ASP A 76 1.00 -15.66 -1.47
N ALA A 77 0.30 -14.82 -2.26
CA ALA A 77 -0.99 -15.15 -2.87
C ALA A 77 -0.91 -16.22 -3.96
N LEU A 78 0.18 -16.22 -4.74
CA LEU A 78 0.45 -17.22 -5.78
C LEU A 78 1.15 -18.47 -5.25
N ASP A 79 1.57 -18.47 -3.98
CA ASP A 79 2.38 -19.51 -3.33
C ASP A 79 3.74 -19.74 -4.03
N VAL A 80 4.40 -18.65 -4.44
CA VAL A 80 5.67 -18.65 -5.17
C VAL A 80 6.62 -17.58 -4.60
N ASP A 81 7.91 -17.92 -4.47
CA ASP A 81 8.91 -16.95 -4.01
C ASP A 81 9.36 -16.00 -5.14
N LEU A 82 8.66 -14.87 -5.29
CA LEU A 82 8.96 -13.86 -6.31
C LEU A 82 10.21 -13.02 -5.97
N ARG A 83 10.65 -12.98 -4.71
CA ARG A 83 11.82 -12.20 -4.28
C ARG A 83 13.11 -12.67 -4.96
N ALA A 84 13.20 -13.95 -5.28
CA ALA A 84 14.33 -14.52 -5.99
C ALA A 84 14.53 -13.91 -7.38
N SER A 85 13.49 -13.33 -7.99
CA SER A 85 13.57 -12.74 -9.34
C SER A 85 14.08 -11.30 -9.35
N ARG A 86 14.22 -10.64 -8.19
CA ARG A 86 14.73 -9.26 -8.04
C ARG A 86 14.07 -8.28 -9.02
N GLY A 87 12.74 -8.21 -9.03
CA GLY A 87 12.01 -7.28 -9.90
C GLY A 87 11.82 -7.75 -11.35
N LYS A 88 12.24 -8.97 -11.71
CA LYS A 88 12.04 -9.50 -13.07
C LYS A 88 10.80 -10.39 -13.15
N PRO A 89 10.02 -10.33 -14.24
CA PRO A 89 8.91 -11.25 -14.46
C PRO A 89 9.33 -12.72 -14.45
N LEU A 90 8.75 -13.51 -13.55
CA LEU A 90 8.97 -14.95 -13.43
C LEU A 90 7.81 -15.71 -14.10
N PRO A 91 8.08 -16.61 -15.07
CA PRO A 91 7.05 -17.51 -15.59
C PRO A 91 6.65 -18.52 -14.52
N LEU A 92 5.35 -18.66 -14.29
CA LEU A 92 4.81 -19.70 -13.42
C LEU A 92 4.62 -20.98 -14.21
N THR A 93 5.10 -22.09 -13.66
CA THR A 93 5.09 -23.40 -14.35
C THR A 93 3.89 -24.27 -13.98
N ASP A 94 2.88 -23.69 -13.32
CA ASP A 94 1.68 -24.43 -12.94
C ASP A 94 0.97 -24.97 -14.20
N PRO A 95 0.65 -26.28 -14.25
CA PRO A 95 0.01 -26.90 -15.40
C PRO A 95 -1.25 -26.20 -15.87
N LEU A 96 -2.06 -25.63 -14.96
CA LEU A 96 -3.34 -24.96 -15.28
C LEU A 96 -3.16 -23.71 -16.15
N THR A 97 -2.01 -23.06 -16.06
CA THR A 97 -1.70 -21.86 -16.85
C THR A 97 -0.83 -22.18 -18.05
N GLY A 98 -0.35 -23.43 -18.18
CA GLY A 98 0.48 -23.86 -19.30
C GLY A 98 1.80 -23.07 -19.47
N GLY A 99 2.28 -22.39 -18.42
CA GLY A 99 3.46 -21.52 -18.53
C GLY A 99 3.18 -20.09 -19.01
N ARG A 100 1.89 -19.72 -19.18
CA ARG A 100 1.47 -18.42 -19.74
C ARG A 100 1.23 -17.33 -18.69
N LEU A 101 1.21 -17.68 -17.41
CA LEU A 101 1.13 -16.71 -16.33
C LEU A 101 2.54 -16.31 -15.90
N TYR A 102 2.79 -15.00 -15.88
CA TYR A 102 4.01 -14.39 -15.39
C TYR A 102 3.69 -13.53 -14.19
N ALA A 103 4.55 -13.55 -13.18
CA ALA A 103 4.37 -12.74 -11.99
C ALA A 103 5.63 -11.92 -11.69
N CYS A 104 5.43 -10.69 -11.24
CA CYS A 104 6.50 -9.77 -10.91
C CYS A 104 6.12 -8.98 -9.66
N GLU A 105 6.96 -9.04 -8.63
CA GLU A 105 6.96 -8.03 -7.58
C GLU A 105 8.05 -7.03 -7.92
N VAL A 106 7.69 -5.76 -7.97
CA VAL A 106 8.65 -4.69 -8.21
C VAL A 106 9.71 -4.68 -7.11
N ASP A 107 10.98 -4.55 -7.50
CA ASP A 107 12.08 -4.21 -6.60
C ASP A 107 12.30 -2.69 -6.68
N PRO A 108 11.82 -1.92 -5.68
CA PRO A 108 11.90 -0.47 -5.74
C PRO A 108 13.36 0.01 -5.65
N SER A 109 14.21 -0.70 -4.90
CA SER A 109 15.62 -0.32 -4.71
C SER A 109 16.43 -0.47 -6.01
N ALA A 110 16.24 -1.58 -6.73
CA ALA A 110 16.93 -1.82 -8.00
C ALA A 110 16.49 -0.85 -9.13
N ALA A 111 15.19 -0.53 -9.18
CA ALA A 111 14.66 0.43 -10.14
C ALA A 111 15.26 1.83 -9.92
N LEU A 112 15.44 2.19 -8.65
CA LEU A 112 16.01 3.46 -8.23
C LEU A 112 17.53 3.56 -8.44
N GLU A 113 18.27 2.48 -8.23
CA GLU A 113 19.71 2.41 -8.55
C GLU A 113 19.95 2.64 -10.04
N THR A 114 19.17 1.99 -10.91
CA THR A 114 19.25 2.21 -12.37
C THR A 114 18.98 3.67 -12.74
N PHE A 115 18.00 4.30 -12.08
CA PHE A 115 17.70 5.72 -12.26
C PHE A 115 18.87 6.61 -11.80
N ARG A 116 19.45 6.33 -10.63
CA ARG A 116 20.62 7.04 -10.08
C ARG A 116 21.85 6.93 -10.97
N GLU A 117 22.17 5.73 -11.45
CA GLU A 117 23.30 5.49 -12.36
C GLU A 117 23.18 6.31 -13.65
N ASN A 118 21.97 6.39 -14.20
CA ASN A 118 21.69 7.20 -15.39
C ASN A 118 21.88 8.71 -15.17
N LEU A 119 21.88 9.15 -13.92
CA LEU A 119 21.93 10.53 -13.49
C LEU A 119 23.28 10.94 -12.86
N GLY A 120 24.20 10.00 -12.64
CA GLY A 120 25.51 10.26 -12.02
C GLY A 120 26.41 11.25 -12.77
N ALA A 121 26.15 11.50 -14.06
CA ALA A 121 26.86 12.50 -14.86
C ALA A 121 26.53 13.96 -14.48
N PHE A 122 25.49 14.17 -13.67
CA PHE A 122 25.16 15.46 -13.09
C PHE A 122 25.65 15.63 -11.65
N ASP A 123 26.50 14.71 -11.17
CA ASP A 123 27.19 14.92 -9.91
C ASP A 123 28.10 16.15 -9.98
N VAL A 124 28.18 16.93 -8.90
CA VAL A 124 28.91 18.20 -8.86
C VAL A 124 30.41 18.00 -9.08
N GLU A 125 30.97 16.93 -8.52
CA GLU A 125 32.40 16.66 -8.62
C GLU A 125 32.73 16.20 -10.04
N ALA A 126 31.87 15.34 -10.61
CA ALA A 126 31.96 14.93 -12.01
C ALA A 126 31.80 16.11 -12.99
N LEU A 127 30.84 17.02 -12.74
CA LEU A 127 30.62 18.21 -13.55
C LEU A 127 31.74 19.24 -13.40
N SER A 128 32.34 19.39 -12.21
CA SER A 128 33.49 20.26 -11.96
C SER A 128 34.70 19.81 -12.74
N GLU A 129 35.01 18.52 -12.63
CA GLU A 129 36.10 17.90 -13.35
C GLU A 129 35.85 17.95 -14.87
N ALA A 130 34.61 17.73 -15.30
CA ALA A 130 34.19 17.76 -16.69
C ALA A 130 34.27 19.19 -17.30
N LEU A 131 33.71 20.18 -16.64
CA LEU A 131 33.65 21.54 -17.17
C LEU A 131 34.97 22.30 -16.97
N GLY A 132 35.90 21.77 -16.16
CA GLY A 132 37.11 22.49 -15.76
C GLY A 132 36.78 23.76 -14.95
N VAL A 133 35.58 23.79 -14.38
CA VAL A 133 35.05 24.87 -13.57
C VAL A 133 35.16 24.43 -12.12
N ASP A 134 35.57 25.35 -11.27
CA ASP A 134 35.70 25.07 -9.83
C ASP A 134 34.37 24.53 -9.28
N ALA A 135 34.45 23.45 -8.50
CA ALA A 135 33.27 22.81 -7.91
C ALA A 135 32.44 23.82 -7.14
N GLN A 136 33.07 24.80 -6.50
CA GLN A 136 32.45 25.85 -5.71
C GLN A 136 31.65 26.84 -6.59
N LEU A 137 32.03 27.03 -7.85
CA LEU A 137 31.24 27.78 -8.84
C LEU A 137 30.03 26.97 -9.32
N LEU A 138 30.19 25.67 -9.54
CA LEU A 138 29.06 24.81 -9.91
C LEU A 138 28.08 24.62 -8.73
N GLU A 139 28.59 24.55 -7.51
CA GLU A 139 27.80 24.60 -6.28
C GLU A 139 27.01 25.91 -6.19
N SER A 140 27.60 27.05 -6.56
CA SER A 140 26.89 28.33 -6.59
C SER A 140 25.76 28.43 -7.63
N LEU A 141 25.71 27.49 -8.58
CA LEU A 141 24.64 27.35 -9.57
C LEU A 141 23.52 26.37 -9.15
N GLY A 142 23.57 25.83 -7.92
CA GLY A 142 22.51 24.95 -7.38
C GLY A 142 22.64 23.47 -7.76
N LEU A 143 23.82 23.02 -8.23
CA LEU A 143 24.04 21.64 -8.69
C LEU A 143 24.28 20.64 -7.54
N ARG A 144 24.57 21.11 -6.33
CA ARG A 144 24.84 20.25 -5.15
C ARG A 144 23.55 19.68 -4.57
N GLU A 145 22.50 20.47 -4.60
CA GLU A 145 21.14 20.11 -4.26
C GLU A 145 20.57 19.10 -5.26
N PHE A 146 20.95 19.25 -6.53
CA PHE A 146 20.62 18.31 -7.59
C PHE A 146 21.20 16.91 -7.33
N SER A 147 22.51 16.81 -7.06
CA SER A 147 23.14 15.54 -6.64
C SER A 147 22.52 14.99 -5.34
N GLY A 148 22.05 15.85 -4.44
CA GLY A 148 21.33 15.46 -3.21
C GLY A 148 19.99 14.75 -3.46
N LEU A 149 19.20 15.22 -4.43
CA LEU A 149 17.91 14.63 -4.85
C LEU A 149 18.10 13.35 -5.67
N LEU A 150 19.21 13.23 -6.42
CA LEU A 150 19.57 11.98 -7.10
C LEU A 150 19.97 10.91 -6.07
N ASN A 151 20.82 11.28 -5.12
CA ASN A 151 21.27 10.38 -4.08
C ASN A 151 20.15 10.00 -3.10
N ASN A 152 19.08 10.80 -2.99
CA ASN A 152 17.90 10.51 -2.18
C ASN A 152 16.63 10.89 -2.95
N PRO A 153 16.20 10.01 -3.85
CA PRO A 153 15.07 10.25 -4.70
C PRO A 153 13.78 10.22 -3.90
N PRO A 154 12.73 10.78 -4.49
CA PRO A 154 11.42 10.81 -3.88
C PRO A 154 10.86 9.43 -3.57
N PRO A 155 10.20 9.26 -2.43
CA PRO A 155 9.35 8.09 -2.21
C PRO A 155 8.24 8.00 -3.30
N GLY A 156 7.79 6.81 -3.69
CA GLY A 156 6.78 6.70 -4.75
C GLY A 156 7.35 6.71 -6.18
N LEU A 157 8.54 7.30 -6.39
CA LEU A 157 9.21 7.31 -7.69
C LEU A 157 9.65 5.90 -8.08
N ASP A 158 10.07 5.12 -7.10
CA ASP A 158 10.59 3.77 -7.24
C ASP A 158 9.52 2.79 -7.75
N GLU A 159 8.29 2.82 -7.20
CA GLU A 159 7.18 2.02 -7.71
C GLU A 159 6.79 2.43 -9.15
N LEU A 160 6.89 3.72 -9.46
CA LEU A 160 6.55 4.28 -10.78
C LEU A 160 7.57 3.98 -11.85
N VAL A 161 8.86 4.14 -11.54
CA VAL A 161 9.96 3.75 -12.43
C VAL A 161 9.85 2.28 -12.75
N ALA A 162 9.58 1.44 -11.76
CA ALA A 162 9.44 0.01 -11.97
C ALA A 162 8.21 -0.36 -12.80
N LEU A 163 7.04 0.22 -12.52
CA LEU A 163 5.84 0.00 -13.34
C LEU A 163 6.06 0.48 -14.77
N ALA A 164 6.68 1.65 -14.96
CA ALA A 164 7.02 2.16 -16.28
C ALA A 164 8.02 1.27 -17.00
N ASN A 165 8.97 0.66 -16.30
CA ASN A 165 9.90 -0.32 -16.87
C ASN A 165 9.15 -1.54 -17.40
N VAL A 166 8.27 -2.12 -16.58
CA VAL A 166 7.48 -3.29 -16.97
C VAL A 166 6.53 -3.00 -18.14
N LEU A 167 5.99 -1.78 -18.21
CA LEU A 167 5.06 -1.37 -19.28
C LEU A 167 5.75 -0.76 -20.50
N ASP A 168 7.08 -0.66 -20.53
CA ASP A 168 7.81 0.00 -21.62
C ASP A 168 7.78 -0.83 -22.91
N ALA A 169 7.36 -0.20 -24.02
CA ALA A 169 7.32 -0.82 -25.34
C ALA A 169 8.72 -1.08 -25.93
N LYS A 170 9.78 -0.57 -25.30
CA LYS A 170 11.19 -0.85 -25.64
C LYS A 170 11.83 -1.92 -24.75
N ASP A 171 11.12 -2.44 -23.75
CA ASP A 171 11.64 -3.50 -22.88
C ASP A 171 11.89 -4.79 -23.68
N GLU A 172 12.81 -5.64 -23.20
CA GLU A 172 13.05 -6.98 -23.77
C GLU A 172 11.79 -7.86 -23.74
N ASN A 173 10.82 -7.51 -22.88
CA ASN A 173 9.53 -8.17 -22.76
C ASN A 173 8.41 -7.52 -23.63
N ALA A 174 8.72 -6.54 -24.47
CA ALA A 174 7.74 -5.91 -25.35
C ALA A 174 7.13 -6.94 -26.34
N GLY A 175 5.80 -7.00 -26.39
CA GLY A 175 5.06 -7.97 -27.23
C GLY A 175 5.04 -9.40 -26.67
N ARG A 176 5.57 -9.63 -25.46
CA ARG A 176 5.54 -10.94 -24.78
C ARG A 176 4.20 -11.23 -24.09
N TYR A 177 3.47 -10.19 -23.73
CA TYR A 177 2.24 -10.28 -22.96
C TYR A 177 1.08 -9.70 -23.75
N ASP A 178 -0.06 -10.37 -23.69
CA ASP A 178 -1.32 -9.91 -24.27
C ASP A 178 -2.08 -9.03 -23.28
N CYS A 179 -1.95 -9.33 -21.98
CA CYS A 179 -2.57 -8.59 -20.89
C CYS A 179 -1.58 -8.39 -19.72
N VAL A 180 -1.61 -7.19 -19.14
CA VAL A 180 -0.89 -6.84 -17.91
C VAL A 180 -1.89 -6.46 -16.83
N ILE A 181 -1.88 -7.16 -15.71
CA ILE A 181 -2.68 -6.85 -14.52
C ILE A 181 -1.75 -6.19 -13.50
N VAL A 182 -2.15 -5.03 -13.01
CA VAL A 182 -1.40 -4.26 -12.02
C VAL A 182 -2.16 -4.32 -10.69
N ASP A 183 -1.63 -5.07 -9.74
CA ASP A 183 -2.06 -5.06 -8.35
C ASP A 183 -1.47 -3.83 -7.66
N THR A 184 -2.30 -2.79 -7.54
CA THR A 184 -1.84 -1.48 -7.05
C THR A 184 -1.75 -1.43 -5.54
N ALA A 185 -0.85 -0.57 -5.05
CA ALA A 185 -0.82 -0.14 -3.66
C ALA A 185 -2.17 0.54 -3.26
N PRO A 186 -2.43 0.76 -1.95
CA PRO A 186 -3.68 1.38 -1.49
C PRO A 186 -4.00 2.73 -2.16
N THR A 187 -5.30 3.07 -2.16
CA THR A 187 -5.97 4.18 -2.86
C THR A 187 -5.15 5.46 -3.05
N GLY A 188 -4.53 5.98 -1.99
CA GLY A 188 -3.76 7.23 -2.03
C GLY A 188 -2.53 7.16 -2.93
N HIS A 189 -1.88 6.00 -3.05
CA HIS A 189 -0.66 5.84 -3.85
C HIS A 189 -0.96 5.78 -5.36
N THR A 190 -2.06 5.13 -5.75
CA THR A 190 -2.48 5.01 -7.15
C THR A 190 -2.90 6.34 -7.76
N LEU A 191 -3.47 7.25 -6.95
CA LEU A 191 -3.80 8.60 -7.40
C LEU A 191 -2.56 9.48 -7.55
N ARG A 192 -1.55 9.29 -6.68
CA ARG A 192 -0.26 10.00 -6.77
C ARG A 192 0.56 9.63 -8.00
N MET A 193 0.45 8.38 -8.45
CA MET A 193 0.99 7.92 -9.74
C MET A 193 0.58 8.82 -10.90
N LEU A 194 -0.68 9.27 -10.91
CA LEU A 194 -1.23 10.07 -12.00
C LEU A 194 -0.67 11.50 -12.01
N ALA A 195 -0.22 12.01 -10.86
CA ALA A 195 0.29 13.37 -10.68
C ALA A 195 1.81 13.52 -10.92
N LEU A 196 2.62 12.46 -10.74
CA LEU A 196 4.08 12.51 -10.88
C LEU A 196 4.62 13.02 -12.24
N PRO A 197 3.99 12.74 -13.40
CA PRO A 197 4.47 13.23 -14.70
C PRO A 197 4.54 14.75 -14.78
N GLU A 198 3.61 15.46 -14.13
CA GLU A 198 3.62 16.93 -14.08
C GLU A 198 4.80 17.48 -13.26
N PHE A 199 5.12 16.80 -12.14
CA PHE A 199 6.34 17.07 -11.36
C PHE A 199 7.58 16.92 -12.24
N LEU A 200 7.72 15.77 -12.92
CA LEU A 200 8.88 15.50 -13.76
C LEU A 200 8.99 16.50 -14.93
N ASP A 201 7.86 16.92 -15.49
CA ASP A 201 7.84 17.93 -16.55
C ASP A 201 8.39 19.28 -16.07
N GLY A 202 7.98 19.74 -14.88
CA GLY A 202 8.49 20.95 -14.25
C GLY A 202 9.97 20.83 -13.90
N PHE A 203 10.36 19.73 -13.24
CA PHE A 203 11.74 19.44 -12.83
C PHE A 203 12.71 19.40 -14.02
N LEU A 204 12.33 18.70 -15.10
CA LEU A 204 13.17 18.59 -16.29
C LEU A 204 13.24 19.88 -17.09
N GLY A 205 12.17 20.67 -17.11
CA GLY A 205 12.21 22.02 -17.69
C GLY A 205 13.31 22.88 -17.07
N LYS A 206 13.46 22.82 -15.75
CA LYS A 206 14.50 23.54 -14.99
C LYS A 206 15.91 23.02 -15.29
N LEU A 207 16.08 21.70 -15.38
CA LEU A 207 17.35 21.08 -15.77
C LEU A 207 17.82 21.49 -17.16
N LEU A 208 16.90 21.56 -18.12
CA LEU A 208 17.21 22.01 -19.48
C LEU A 208 17.59 23.49 -19.53
N GLN A 209 16.99 24.33 -18.69
CA GLN A 209 17.38 25.74 -18.53
C GLN A 209 18.78 25.88 -17.91
N LEU A 210 19.10 25.08 -16.89
CA LEU A 210 20.42 25.06 -16.26
C LEU A 210 21.50 24.60 -17.26
N ARG A 211 21.21 23.54 -18.04
CA ARG A 211 22.06 23.10 -19.15
C ARG A 211 22.31 24.24 -20.14
N ALA A 212 21.27 24.96 -20.57
CA ALA A 212 21.43 26.06 -21.52
C ALA A 212 22.36 27.17 -20.99
N LYS A 213 22.27 27.49 -19.69
CA LYS A 213 23.17 28.43 -19.01
C LYS A 213 24.62 27.91 -18.98
N LEU A 214 24.82 26.63 -18.63
CA LEU A 214 26.14 25.99 -18.54
C LEU A 214 26.80 25.80 -19.92
N SER A 215 26.05 25.41 -20.95
CA SER A 215 26.55 25.30 -22.33
C SER A 215 26.96 26.65 -22.88
N GLY A 216 26.23 27.73 -22.54
CA GLY A 216 26.64 29.10 -22.86
C GLY A 216 28.01 29.46 -22.29
N LEU A 217 28.24 29.14 -21.01
CA LEU A 217 29.53 29.31 -20.33
C LEU A 217 30.63 28.43 -20.93
N ALA A 218 30.33 27.15 -21.18
CA ALA A 218 31.28 26.21 -21.79
C ALA A 218 31.71 26.67 -23.19
N ASN A 219 30.79 27.13 -24.04
CA ASN A 219 31.10 27.67 -25.36
C ASN A 219 32.00 28.91 -25.28
N THR A 220 31.79 29.79 -24.29
CA THR A 220 32.68 30.94 -24.05
C THR A 220 34.06 30.54 -23.54
N LEU A 221 34.16 29.53 -22.68
CA LEU A 221 35.43 29.00 -22.17
C LEU A 221 36.20 28.23 -23.25
N GLN A 222 35.49 27.46 -24.09
CA GLN A 222 36.03 26.69 -25.21
C GLN A 222 36.60 27.61 -26.31
N ALA A 223 35.96 28.77 -26.52
CA ALA A 223 36.48 29.83 -27.40
C ALA A 223 37.78 30.48 -26.88
N PHE A 224 38.05 30.39 -25.58
CA PHE A 224 39.25 30.96 -24.92
C PHE A 224 40.38 29.94 -24.70
N LEU A 225 40.10 28.65 -24.54
CA LEU A 225 41.05 27.66 -24.02
C LEU A 225 41.46 26.52 -24.98
N GLY A 226 40.79 26.35 -26.13
CA GLY A 226 41.11 25.27 -27.08
C GLY A 226 40.52 23.89 -26.71
N SER A 227 40.34 23.02 -27.70
CA SER A 227 39.00 22.44 -27.98
C SER A 227 38.76 20.94 -27.78
N ASP A 228 39.74 20.08 -27.45
CA ASP A 228 39.49 18.63 -27.60
C ASP A 228 38.93 17.95 -26.34
N GLN A 229 39.36 18.35 -25.14
CA GLN A 229 38.81 17.80 -23.88
C GLN A 229 37.44 18.39 -23.54
N ALA A 230 37.17 19.64 -23.91
CA ALA A 230 35.86 20.27 -23.69
C ALA A 230 34.75 19.61 -24.55
N ALA A 231 35.08 19.12 -25.74
CA ALA A 231 34.12 18.48 -26.64
C ALA A 231 33.70 17.07 -26.15
N GLU A 232 34.64 16.27 -25.66
CA GLU A 232 34.35 14.94 -25.10
C GLU A 232 33.47 15.02 -23.83
N ARG A 233 33.64 16.10 -23.06
CA ARG A 233 32.96 16.32 -21.79
C ARG A 233 31.59 16.99 -21.94
N ALA A 234 31.42 17.86 -22.93
CA ALA A 234 30.09 18.34 -23.35
C ALA A 234 29.20 17.19 -23.81
N LYS A 235 29.79 16.17 -24.46
CA LYS A 235 29.09 14.96 -24.88
C LYS A 235 28.56 14.13 -23.70
N THR A 236 29.32 13.97 -22.62
CA THR A 236 28.86 13.25 -21.40
C THR A 236 27.64 13.90 -20.76
N ILE A 237 27.61 15.23 -20.71
CA ILE A 237 26.46 16.00 -20.19
C ILE A 237 25.27 15.87 -21.15
N ASP A 238 25.50 15.95 -22.47
CA ASP A 238 24.45 15.75 -23.47
C ASP A 238 23.82 14.35 -23.40
N ASP A 239 24.63 13.31 -23.17
CA ASP A 239 24.16 11.93 -22.99
C ASP A 239 23.28 11.80 -21.72
N ALA A 240 23.66 12.48 -20.63
CA ALA A 240 22.91 12.47 -19.37
C ALA A 240 21.56 13.21 -19.47
N VAL A 241 21.55 14.36 -20.15
CA VAL A 241 20.31 15.10 -20.44
C VAL A 241 19.39 14.29 -21.36
N SER A 242 19.96 13.62 -22.36
CA SER A 242 19.19 12.76 -23.27
C SER A 242 18.51 11.62 -22.52
N LYS A 243 19.20 10.97 -21.57
CA LYS A 243 18.60 9.93 -20.71
C LYS A 243 17.44 10.46 -19.84
N LEU A 244 17.56 11.69 -19.35
CA LEU A 244 16.50 12.36 -18.59
C LEU A 244 15.28 12.71 -19.46
N GLU A 245 15.52 13.18 -20.69
CA GLU A 245 14.45 13.38 -21.67
C GLU A 245 13.77 12.05 -22.03
N GLU A 246 14.52 10.97 -22.18
CA GLU A 246 13.96 9.63 -22.38
C GLU A 246 13.08 9.20 -21.19
N PHE A 247 13.53 9.46 -19.97
CA PHE A 247 12.76 9.20 -18.75
C PHE A 247 11.47 10.02 -18.69
N LYS A 248 11.51 11.31 -19.05
CA LYS A 248 10.32 12.17 -19.20
C LYS A 248 9.30 11.57 -20.14
N ILE A 249 9.77 11.20 -21.32
CA ILE A 249 8.94 10.64 -22.39
C ILE A 249 8.31 9.33 -21.90
N LYS A 250 9.09 8.50 -21.20
CA LYS A 250 8.61 7.26 -20.60
C LYS A 250 7.48 7.50 -19.60
N MET A 251 7.62 8.49 -18.71
CA MET A 251 6.58 8.84 -17.73
C MET A 251 5.35 9.49 -18.37
N GLY A 252 5.55 10.32 -19.38
CA GLY A 252 4.46 10.87 -20.20
C GLY A 252 3.64 9.76 -20.87
N ARG A 253 4.31 8.75 -21.44
CA ARG A 253 3.63 7.58 -22.03
C ARG A 253 2.87 6.75 -20.99
N LEU A 254 3.41 6.57 -19.78
CA LEU A 254 2.69 5.89 -18.70
C LEU A 254 1.38 6.64 -18.38
N ARG A 255 1.43 7.97 -18.29
CA ARG A 255 0.24 8.81 -18.06
C ARG A 255 -0.78 8.69 -19.18
N GLU A 256 -0.33 8.80 -20.43
CA GLU A 256 -1.21 8.65 -21.59
C GLU A 256 -1.86 7.27 -21.62
N ARG A 257 -1.09 6.22 -21.31
CA ARG A 257 -1.60 4.84 -21.21
C ARG A 257 -2.65 4.70 -20.12
N LEU A 258 -2.48 5.33 -18.95
CA LEU A 258 -3.46 5.30 -17.87
C LEU A 258 -4.81 5.94 -18.25
N ARG A 259 -4.79 6.93 -19.15
CA ARG A 259 -5.98 7.62 -19.68
C ARG A 259 -6.52 6.99 -20.97
N ASP A 260 -5.82 6.02 -21.55
CA ASP A 260 -6.26 5.32 -22.75
C ASP A 260 -7.38 4.32 -22.41
N SER A 261 -8.62 4.77 -22.51
CA SER A 261 -9.82 3.99 -22.20
C SER A 261 -10.03 2.75 -23.10
N GLU A 262 -9.36 2.66 -24.25
CA GLU A 262 -9.47 1.49 -25.13
C GLU A 262 -8.52 0.35 -24.70
N ARG A 263 -7.46 0.69 -23.95
CA ARG A 263 -6.39 -0.25 -23.59
C ARG A 263 -6.20 -0.39 -22.09
N THR A 264 -6.75 0.53 -21.30
CA THR A 264 -6.63 0.55 -19.86
C THR A 264 -8.00 0.55 -19.21
N SER A 265 -8.14 -0.33 -18.22
CA SER A 265 -9.34 -0.43 -17.38
C SER A 265 -8.93 -0.42 -15.92
N PHE A 266 -9.81 0.09 -15.07
CA PHE A 266 -9.61 0.12 -13.63
C PHE A 266 -10.76 -0.63 -12.93
N ALA A 267 -10.40 -1.62 -12.12
CA ALA A 267 -11.32 -2.36 -11.27
C ALA A 267 -11.12 -1.94 -9.80
N VAL A 268 -12.16 -1.39 -9.18
CA VAL A 268 -12.16 -0.99 -7.77
C VAL A 268 -12.64 -2.15 -6.92
N VAL A 269 -11.78 -2.70 -6.07
CA VAL A 269 -12.14 -3.74 -5.10
C VAL A 269 -12.52 -3.10 -3.77
N THR A 270 -13.60 -3.57 -3.17
CA THR A 270 -14.12 -3.08 -1.90
C THR A 270 -14.78 -4.19 -1.11
N VAL A 271 -15.20 -3.87 0.12
CA VAL A 271 -15.99 -4.75 0.99
C VAL A 271 -17.29 -4.05 1.37
N PRO A 272 -18.38 -4.78 1.66
CA PRO A 272 -19.68 -4.19 1.94
C PRO A 272 -19.78 -3.64 3.37
N THR A 273 -19.00 -2.59 3.66
CA THR A 273 -18.97 -1.86 4.95
C THR A 273 -19.09 -0.35 4.72
N LYS A 274 -19.42 0.42 5.76
CA LYS A 274 -19.59 1.90 5.67
C LYS A 274 -18.32 2.54 5.14
N LEU A 275 -17.18 2.21 5.76
CA LEU A 275 -15.88 2.74 5.38
C LEU A 275 -15.44 2.27 3.98
N GLY A 276 -15.72 1.01 3.63
CA GLY A 276 -15.41 0.48 2.30
C GLY A 276 -16.13 1.23 1.19
N VAL A 277 -17.43 1.48 1.38
CA VAL A 277 -18.27 2.21 0.40
C VAL A 277 -17.86 3.67 0.28
N ALA A 278 -17.65 4.36 1.41
CA ALA A 278 -17.22 5.77 1.42
C ALA A 278 -15.90 5.96 0.67
N GLU A 279 -14.90 5.11 0.95
CA GLU A 279 -13.59 5.15 0.30
C GLU A 279 -13.66 4.83 -1.19
N SER A 280 -14.40 3.79 -1.58
CA SER A 280 -14.58 3.45 -2.99
C SER A 280 -15.28 4.54 -3.78
N LYS A 281 -16.26 5.23 -3.18
CA LYS A 281 -16.91 6.39 -3.80
C LYS A 281 -15.92 7.52 -4.04
N ARG A 282 -15.08 7.87 -3.05
CA ARG A 282 -14.03 8.89 -3.21
C ARG A 282 -13.06 8.52 -4.34
N LEU A 283 -12.58 7.29 -4.36
CA LEU A 283 -11.67 6.79 -5.40
C LEU A 283 -12.27 6.89 -6.80
N MET A 284 -13.52 6.45 -6.98
CA MET A 284 -14.16 6.48 -8.30
C MET A 284 -14.33 7.91 -8.83
N ILE A 285 -14.66 8.86 -7.96
CA ILE A 285 -14.76 10.28 -8.33
C ILE A 285 -13.40 10.81 -8.76
N GLU A 286 -12.36 10.60 -7.96
CA GLU A 286 -11.01 11.09 -8.29
C GLU A 286 -10.47 10.45 -9.58
N LEU A 287 -10.65 9.13 -9.77
CA LEU A 287 -10.26 8.48 -11.03
C LEU A 287 -11.00 9.06 -12.23
N ALA A 288 -12.29 9.36 -12.08
CA ALA A 288 -13.07 10.02 -13.12
C ALA A 288 -12.52 11.42 -13.43
N ASP A 289 -12.23 12.23 -12.41
CA ASP A 289 -11.66 13.58 -12.56
C ASP A 289 -10.28 13.56 -13.24
N GLN A 290 -9.49 12.51 -13.00
CA GLN A 290 -8.16 12.32 -13.58
C GLN A 290 -8.16 11.73 -15.00
N GLY A 291 -9.33 11.45 -15.58
CA GLY A 291 -9.45 10.87 -16.91
C GLY A 291 -9.21 9.36 -16.97
N VAL A 292 -9.23 8.66 -15.83
CA VAL A 292 -9.02 7.21 -15.76
C VAL A 292 -10.36 6.50 -15.76
N ARG A 293 -10.50 5.51 -16.64
CA ARG A 293 -11.74 4.75 -16.79
C ARG A 293 -11.86 3.65 -15.73
N VAL A 294 -12.84 3.79 -14.83
CA VAL A 294 -13.31 2.68 -13.98
C VAL A 294 -14.32 1.86 -14.76
N THR A 295 -14.09 0.56 -14.91
CA THR A 295 -15.01 -0.35 -15.60
C THR A 295 -15.82 -1.17 -14.61
N ASP A 296 -15.23 -1.53 -13.48
CA ASP A 296 -15.79 -2.49 -12.54
C ASP A 296 -15.57 -2.08 -11.09
N VAL A 297 -16.57 -2.38 -10.25
CA VAL A 297 -16.46 -2.39 -8.79
C VAL A 297 -16.71 -3.82 -8.33
N VAL A 298 -15.75 -4.38 -7.61
CA VAL A 298 -15.79 -5.74 -7.05
C VAL A 298 -16.06 -5.65 -5.56
N VAL A 299 -17.25 -6.06 -5.13
CA VAL A 299 -17.64 -6.20 -3.73
C VAL A 299 -17.22 -7.56 -3.21
N ASN A 300 -16.03 -7.61 -2.62
CA ASN A 300 -15.47 -8.82 -2.03
C ASN A 300 -16.08 -9.12 -0.65
N GLN A 301 -15.92 -10.35 -0.19
CA GLN A 301 -16.32 -10.80 1.15
C GLN A 301 -17.83 -10.68 1.43
N ARG A 302 -18.67 -10.92 0.43
CA ARG A 302 -20.11 -10.98 0.60
C ARG A 302 -20.55 -12.31 1.24
N VAL A 303 -21.26 -12.20 2.35
CA VAL A 303 -21.88 -13.34 3.04
C VAL A 303 -23.13 -13.79 2.26
N GLY A 304 -23.23 -15.10 1.97
CA GLY A 304 -24.39 -15.71 1.29
C GLY A 304 -24.49 -15.45 -0.22
N GLY A 305 -23.37 -15.61 -0.95
CA GLY A 305 -23.24 -15.28 -2.38
C GLY A 305 -23.19 -16.44 -3.38
N GLY A 306 -23.77 -17.61 -3.10
CA GLY A 306 -23.78 -18.74 -4.05
C GLY A 306 -24.64 -18.48 -5.31
N LYS A 307 -24.34 -19.18 -6.42
CA LYS A 307 -25.18 -19.24 -7.64
C LYS A 307 -26.50 -19.98 -7.32
N GLY A 308 -27.46 -19.32 -6.68
CA GLY A 308 -28.78 -19.84 -6.36
C GLY A 308 -29.77 -18.71 -6.04
N LYS A 309 -31.02 -18.85 -6.49
CA LYS A 309 -32.12 -17.96 -6.10
C LYS A 309 -32.67 -18.39 -4.74
N ASP A 310 -31.85 -18.44 -3.71
CA ASP A 310 -32.32 -18.88 -2.40
C ASP A 310 -32.16 -17.73 -1.40
N GLU A 311 -33.29 -17.06 -1.18
CA GLU A 311 -33.50 -16.24 0.02
C GLU A 311 -33.54 -17.13 1.28
N ASP A 312 -33.68 -18.44 1.11
CA ASP A 312 -33.64 -19.46 2.16
C ASP A 312 -32.20 -19.78 2.55
N VAL A 313 -31.91 -19.69 3.86
CA VAL A 313 -30.62 -20.04 4.43
C VAL A 313 -30.56 -21.56 4.55
N ASP A 314 -29.57 -22.17 3.89
CA ASP A 314 -29.14 -23.51 4.26
C ASP A 314 -28.40 -23.40 5.61
N GLU A 315 -29.14 -23.68 6.68
CA GLU A 315 -28.65 -23.56 8.07
C GLU A 315 -27.45 -24.49 8.30
N ASP A 316 -27.48 -25.72 7.78
CA ASP A 316 -26.41 -26.69 7.90
C ASP A 316 -25.15 -26.24 7.14
N ALA A 317 -25.29 -25.78 5.89
CA ALA A 317 -24.16 -25.25 5.13
C ALA A 317 -23.55 -23.99 5.77
N THR A 318 -24.39 -23.16 6.39
CA THR A 318 -23.96 -21.96 7.12
C THR A 318 -23.18 -22.30 8.38
N LEU A 319 -23.67 -23.24 9.19
CA LEU A 319 -22.97 -23.72 10.39
C LEU A 319 -21.62 -24.35 10.01
N GLN A 320 -21.60 -25.21 8.99
CA GLN A 320 -20.36 -25.81 8.49
C GLN A 320 -19.35 -24.78 7.99
N TYR A 321 -19.82 -23.73 7.29
CA TYR A 321 -18.96 -22.61 6.86
C TYR A 321 -18.28 -21.93 8.05
N TYR A 322 -19.01 -21.65 9.13
CA TYR A 322 -18.44 -21.03 10.32
C TYR A 322 -17.49 -21.94 11.07
N GLU A 323 -17.81 -23.23 11.17
CA GLU A 323 -16.93 -24.22 11.80
C GLU A 323 -15.60 -24.35 11.04
N ARG A 324 -15.65 -24.49 9.71
CA ARG A 324 -14.43 -24.52 8.88
C ARG A 324 -13.61 -23.25 9.04
N ARG A 325 -14.29 -22.09 9.08
CA ARG A 325 -13.62 -20.80 9.30
C ARG A 325 -12.98 -20.71 10.69
N LYS A 326 -13.67 -21.13 11.75
CA LYS A 326 -13.16 -21.15 13.13
C LYS A 326 -11.93 -22.07 13.24
N ALA A 327 -12.01 -23.26 12.65
CA ALA A 327 -10.90 -24.21 12.58
C ALA A 327 -9.69 -23.62 11.83
N GLY A 328 -9.91 -23.03 10.66
CA GLY A 328 -8.87 -22.36 9.88
C GLY A 328 -8.20 -21.21 10.63
N GLN A 329 -8.98 -20.35 11.31
CA GLN A 329 -8.42 -19.26 12.11
C GLN A 329 -7.59 -19.77 13.29
N ARG A 330 -8.03 -20.85 13.97
CA ARG A 330 -7.30 -21.43 15.10
C ARG A 330 -5.89 -21.87 14.71
N ARG A 331 -5.73 -22.46 13.52
CA ARG A 331 -4.42 -22.80 12.96
C ARG A 331 -3.51 -21.56 12.87
N TRP A 332 -4.00 -20.49 12.25
CA TRP A 332 -3.21 -19.27 12.03
C TRP A 332 -2.94 -18.50 13.33
N VAL A 333 -3.86 -18.50 14.29
CA VAL A 333 -3.63 -17.95 15.63
C VAL A 333 -2.48 -18.69 16.33
N ASN A 334 -2.43 -20.02 16.23
CA ASN A 334 -1.34 -20.82 16.81
C ASN A 334 0.00 -20.51 16.13
N GLU A 335 0.03 -20.46 14.79
CA GLU A 335 1.24 -20.11 14.05
C GLU A 335 1.73 -18.68 14.36
N LEU A 336 0.80 -17.74 14.54
CA LEU A 336 1.13 -16.39 14.99
C LEU A 336 1.69 -16.38 16.40
N ARG A 337 1.13 -17.18 17.31
CA ARG A 337 1.64 -17.32 18.68
C ARG A 337 3.08 -17.84 18.67
N GLU A 338 3.38 -18.85 17.86
CA GLU A 338 4.76 -19.34 17.66
C GLU A 338 5.68 -18.25 17.09
N ALA A 339 5.21 -17.47 16.11
CA ALA A 339 5.98 -16.35 15.56
C ALA A 339 6.26 -15.27 16.62
N VAL A 340 5.27 -14.94 17.43
CA VAL A 340 5.35 -13.98 18.54
C VAL A 340 6.35 -14.44 19.59
N GLU A 341 6.31 -15.72 19.98
CA GLU A 341 7.30 -16.32 20.90
C GLU A 341 8.71 -16.29 20.31
N GLY A 342 8.84 -16.64 19.03
CA GLY A 342 10.11 -16.61 18.29
C GLY A 342 10.74 -15.22 18.29
N VAL A 343 9.99 -14.19 17.91
CA VAL A 343 10.48 -12.80 17.92
C VAL A 343 10.74 -12.32 19.35
N SER A 344 9.84 -12.60 20.30
CA SER A 344 10.03 -12.23 21.70
C SER A 344 11.33 -12.81 22.28
N SER A 345 11.76 -13.98 21.79
CA SER A 345 13.00 -14.65 22.22
C SER A 345 14.26 -14.23 21.45
N SER A 346 14.13 -13.41 20.39
CA SER A 346 15.28 -13.01 19.57
C SER A 346 16.22 -12.07 20.31
N THR A 347 17.50 -12.08 19.92
CA THR A 347 18.51 -11.23 20.57
C THR A 347 18.23 -9.76 20.28
N GLU A 348 17.82 -9.48 19.04
CA GLU A 348 17.45 -8.18 18.51
C GLU A 348 16.32 -7.57 19.35
N TYR A 349 15.23 -8.31 19.59
CA TYR A 349 14.12 -7.84 20.40
C TYR A 349 14.49 -7.63 21.88
N GLN A 350 15.28 -8.54 22.46
CA GLN A 350 15.70 -8.44 23.86
C GLN A 350 16.65 -7.26 24.12
N ASN A 351 17.36 -6.79 23.08
CA ASN A 351 18.23 -5.63 23.18
C ASN A 351 17.48 -4.29 23.17
N ASN A 352 16.19 -4.28 22.82
CA ASN A 352 15.39 -3.06 22.65
C ASN A 352 14.78 -2.51 23.96
N GLY A 353 15.53 -2.59 25.07
CA GLY A 353 15.21 -1.97 26.36
C GLY A 353 14.76 -2.92 27.49
N PRO A 354 14.39 -2.39 28.68
CA PRO A 354 14.15 -3.19 29.88
C PRO A 354 12.95 -4.15 29.72
N SER A 355 12.96 -5.25 30.49
CA SER A 355 12.07 -6.40 30.28
C SER A 355 10.61 -6.11 30.63
N THR A 356 9.85 -5.52 29.71
CA THR A 356 8.36 -5.42 29.81
C THR A 356 7.65 -6.75 29.55
N GLY A 357 8.41 -7.85 29.40
CA GLY A 357 7.88 -9.18 29.12
C GLY A 357 7.86 -9.52 27.62
N PRO A 358 7.37 -10.73 27.27
CA PRO A 358 7.15 -11.11 25.88
C PRO A 358 6.05 -10.25 25.26
N ILE A 359 6.01 -10.20 23.93
CA ILE A 359 4.94 -9.54 23.18
C ILE A 359 3.60 -10.19 23.55
N ALA A 360 2.62 -9.39 23.97
CA ALA A 360 1.28 -9.87 24.31
C ALA A 360 0.48 -10.17 23.04
N LEU A 361 -0.35 -11.22 23.06
CA LEU A 361 -1.25 -11.55 21.96
C LEU A 361 -2.70 -11.45 22.45
N THR A 362 -3.45 -10.53 21.86
CA THR A 362 -4.85 -10.22 22.21
C THR A 362 -5.76 -10.52 21.03
N GLU A 363 -6.80 -11.32 21.27
CA GLU A 363 -7.74 -11.73 20.24
C GLU A 363 -9.02 -10.88 20.33
N VAL A 364 -9.49 -10.36 19.20
CA VAL A 364 -10.69 -9.53 19.12
C VAL A 364 -11.77 -10.26 18.32
N PRO A 365 -12.98 -10.44 18.87
CA PRO A 365 -14.06 -11.09 18.15
C PRO A 365 -14.43 -10.34 16.87
N PHE A 366 -14.86 -11.11 15.88
CA PHE A 366 -15.43 -10.55 14.67
C PHE A 366 -16.88 -10.17 14.90
N TYR A 367 -17.19 -8.89 14.75
CA TYR A 367 -18.53 -8.37 14.90
C TYR A 367 -19.34 -8.51 13.60
N ASP A 368 -20.66 -8.62 13.75
CA ASP A 368 -21.63 -8.72 12.65
C ASP A 368 -21.91 -7.36 11.99
N ALA A 369 -21.51 -6.27 12.65
CA ALA A 369 -21.53 -4.91 12.13
C ALA A 369 -20.15 -4.24 12.29
N GLU A 370 -19.89 -3.25 11.44
CA GLU A 370 -18.73 -2.38 11.58
C GLU A 370 -18.94 -1.43 12.77
N LEU A 371 -17.97 -1.39 13.69
CA LEU A 371 -18.05 -0.58 14.91
C LEU A 371 -17.58 0.84 14.61
N VAL A 372 -18.54 1.75 14.44
CA VAL A 372 -18.33 3.15 14.08
C VAL A 372 -18.97 4.05 15.13
N GLY A 373 -18.29 5.15 15.46
CA GLY A 373 -18.70 6.12 16.45
C GLY A 373 -18.20 5.80 17.86
N VAL A 374 -18.05 6.84 18.67
CA VAL A 374 -17.47 6.76 20.03
C VAL A 374 -18.14 5.70 20.92
N PRO A 375 -19.48 5.55 20.99
CA PRO A 375 -20.09 4.50 21.82
C PRO A 375 -19.71 3.08 21.40
N ALA A 376 -19.64 2.80 20.10
CA ALA A 376 -19.29 1.47 19.58
C ALA A 376 -17.80 1.16 19.81
N LEU A 377 -16.94 2.17 19.65
CA LEU A 377 -15.50 2.07 19.93
C LEU A 377 -15.21 1.91 21.42
N ALA A 378 -15.96 2.58 22.31
CA ALA A 378 -15.88 2.39 23.75
C ALA A 378 -16.29 0.97 24.15
N TYR A 379 -17.37 0.46 23.55
CA TYR A 379 -17.80 -0.92 23.75
C TYR A 379 -16.70 -1.90 23.33
N LEU A 380 -16.14 -1.75 22.12
CA LEU A 380 -15.00 -2.58 21.67
C LEU A 380 -13.86 -2.56 22.68
N GLY A 381 -13.49 -1.36 23.14
CA GLY A 381 -12.38 -1.17 24.07
C GLY A 381 -12.60 -1.87 25.40
N SER A 382 -13.83 -1.82 25.93
CA SER A 382 -14.22 -2.55 27.15
C SER A 382 -14.13 -4.07 27.02
N GLN A 383 -14.30 -4.60 25.81
CA GLN A 383 -14.22 -6.04 25.55
C GLN A 383 -12.77 -6.49 25.31
N THR A 384 -11.94 -5.62 24.74
CA THR A 384 -10.60 -5.98 24.24
C THR A 384 -9.46 -5.54 25.14
N PHE A 385 -9.47 -4.29 25.61
CA PHE A 385 -8.34 -3.68 26.31
C PHE A 385 -8.57 -3.60 27.81
N GLU A 386 -9.82 -3.40 28.26
CA GLU A 386 -10.12 -3.38 29.69
C GLU A 386 -9.98 -4.78 30.32
N ASP A 387 -9.32 -4.83 31.47
CA ASP A 387 -8.94 -6.04 32.20
C ASP A 387 -7.98 -6.98 31.43
N ASN A 388 -7.30 -6.46 30.41
CA ASN A 388 -6.29 -7.19 29.67
C ASN A 388 -4.89 -6.77 30.13
N ALA A 389 -4.19 -7.68 30.80
CA ALA A 389 -2.85 -7.44 31.34
C ALA A 389 -1.82 -6.98 30.28
N GLY A 390 -2.04 -7.29 28.99
CA GLY A 390 -1.21 -6.78 27.89
C GLY A 390 -1.28 -5.26 27.77
N PHE A 391 -2.44 -4.66 28.04
CA PHE A 391 -2.71 -3.23 27.87
C PHE A 391 -2.66 -2.42 29.17
N ASP A 392 -2.42 -3.03 30.34
CA ASP A 392 -2.33 -2.33 31.62
C ASP A 392 -1.26 -1.23 31.61
N HIS A 393 -0.16 -1.44 30.89
CA HIS A 393 0.91 -0.44 30.74
C HIS A 393 0.47 0.81 29.94
N LEU A 394 -0.62 0.70 29.17
CA LEU A 394 -1.22 1.79 28.39
C LEU A 394 -2.41 2.44 29.09
N LEU A 395 -3.18 1.65 29.85
CA LEU A 395 -4.44 2.07 30.49
C LEU A 395 -4.32 2.38 31.98
N GLY A 396 -3.22 1.99 32.65
CA GLY A 396 -3.06 2.09 34.10
C GLY A 396 -3.06 3.52 34.66
N ASP A 397 -3.28 3.61 35.97
CA ASP A 397 -3.43 4.86 36.76
C ASP A 397 -2.12 5.65 36.95
N ASP A 398 -1.02 5.19 36.35
CA ASP A 398 0.24 5.90 36.35
C ASP A 398 0.10 7.16 35.46
N HIS A 399 -0.43 8.22 36.08
CA HIS A 399 -0.25 9.61 35.67
C HIS A 399 1.23 10.05 35.85
N SER A 400 2.16 9.10 36.05
CA SER A 400 3.56 9.27 36.42
C SER A 400 4.45 9.78 35.29
N ALA A 401 3.87 10.17 34.15
CA ALA A 401 4.53 11.17 33.33
C ALA A 401 4.51 12.48 34.14
N ASP A 402 5.54 12.68 34.96
CA ASP A 402 5.95 14.03 35.35
C ASP A 402 5.83 14.88 34.08
N ALA A 403 5.00 15.92 34.09
CA ALA A 403 4.76 16.77 32.92
C ALA A 403 6.06 17.35 32.29
N ALA A 404 7.19 17.21 33.01
CA ALA A 404 8.54 17.49 32.56
C ALA A 404 9.05 16.57 31.42
N ASP A 405 8.51 15.36 31.29
CA ASP A 405 9.08 14.27 30.50
C ASP A 405 8.24 13.95 29.24
N GLY A 406 7.03 14.51 29.11
CA GLY A 406 6.14 14.46 27.93
C GLY A 406 5.28 13.19 27.79
N PRO A 407 4.48 13.07 26.71
CA PRO A 407 3.47 12.00 26.54
C PRO A 407 4.04 10.61 26.23
N GLN A 408 3.30 9.55 26.57
CA GLN A 408 3.53 8.21 26.04
C GLN A 408 2.94 8.07 24.63
N PHE A 409 3.62 7.29 23.78
CA PHE A 409 3.24 7.03 22.41
C PHE A 409 2.70 5.61 22.25
N VAL A 410 1.62 5.49 21.48
CA VAL A 410 1.11 4.20 21.02
C VAL A 410 0.97 4.23 19.52
N ILE A 411 1.64 3.30 18.83
CA ILE A 411 1.64 3.22 17.38
C ILE A 411 0.90 1.96 16.97
N CYS A 412 -0.19 2.09 16.22
CA CYS A 412 -0.94 0.95 15.70
C CYS A 412 -0.56 0.70 14.24
N GLY A 413 0.21 -0.36 13.97
CA GLY A 413 0.70 -0.72 12.64
C GLY A 413 0.20 -2.08 12.16
N GLY A 414 0.44 -2.41 10.89
CA GLY A 414 0.04 -3.68 10.28
C GLY A 414 -0.55 -3.54 8.87
N LYS A 415 -0.93 -4.69 8.28
CA LYS A 415 -1.46 -4.76 6.91
C LYS A 415 -2.68 -3.85 6.74
N GLY A 416 -2.91 -3.36 5.52
CA GLY A 416 -4.16 -2.67 5.18
C GLY A 416 -5.39 -3.53 5.49
N GLY A 417 -6.48 -2.92 5.98
CA GLY A 417 -7.80 -3.56 6.16
C GLY A 417 -7.96 -4.56 7.31
N VAL A 418 -6.92 -4.74 8.14
CA VAL A 418 -6.97 -5.57 9.37
C VAL A 418 -7.72 -4.89 10.52
N GLY A 419 -8.08 -3.61 10.38
CA GLY A 419 -8.80 -2.84 11.40
C GLY A 419 -7.93 -1.92 12.28
N LYS A 420 -6.75 -1.49 11.80
CA LYS A 420 -5.85 -0.56 12.51
C LYS A 420 -6.57 0.66 13.09
N THR A 421 -7.27 1.41 12.25
CA THR A 421 -7.99 2.63 12.65
C THR A 421 -9.08 2.36 13.68
N THR A 422 -9.77 1.22 13.58
CA THR A 422 -10.76 0.81 14.58
C THR A 422 -10.09 0.48 15.91
N THR A 423 -8.99 -0.27 15.88
CA THR A 423 -8.20 -0.63 17.07
C THR A 423 -7.60 0.62 17.73
N SER A 424 -6.96 1.51 16.97
CA SER A 424 -6.34 2.74 17.47
C SER A 424 -7.38 3.70 18.05
N SER A 425 -8.51 3.90 17.36
CA SER A 425 -9.61 4.74 17.84
C SER A 425 -10.25 4.17 19.10
N SER A 426 -10.47 2.85 19.15
CA SER A 426 -11.02 2.18 20.33
C SER A 426 -10.07 2.25 21.53
N LEU A 427 -8.77 2.06 21.29
CA LEU A 427 -7.75 2.17 22.32
C LEU A 427 -7.64 3.61 22.85
N ALA A 428 -7.70 4.62 21.98
CA ALA A 428 -7.71 6.03 22.37
C ALA A 428 -8.95 6.38 23.22
N VAL A 429 -10.13 5.89 22.84
CA VAL A 429 -11.37 6.05 23.62
C VAL A 429 -11.24 5.35 24.98
N SER A 430 -10.64 4.16 25.05
CA SER A 430 -10.36 3.46 26.31
C SER A 430 -9.37 4.19 27.21
N MET A 431 -8.32 4.80 26.65
CA MET A 431 -7.40 5.63 27.45
C MET A 431 -8.13 6.85 28.03
N ALA A 432 -8.92 7.54 27.22
CA ALA A 432 -9.71 8.69 27.68
C ALA A 432 -10.77 8.29 28.73
N SER A 433 -11.41 7.12 28.57
CA SER A 433 -12.37 6.59 29.56
C SER A 433 -11.73 6.28 30.92
N LYS A 434 -10.42 6.04 30.95
CA LYS A 434 -9.62 5.84 32.17
C LYS A 434 -9.05 7.13 32.77
N GLY A 435 -9.33 8.30 32.17
CA GLY A 435 -8.96 9.60 32.73
C GLY A 435 -7.72 10.24 32.11
N HIS A 436 -7.17 9.67 31.03
CA HIS A 436 -6.02 10.21 30.32
C HIS A 436 -6.42 11.33 29.35
N ASP A 437 -5.49 12.25 29.09
CA ASP A 437 -5.62 13.31 28.08
C ASP A 437 -4.97 12.84 26.77
N VAL A 438 -5.81 12.40 25.84
CA VAL A 438 -5.40 11.64 24.66
C VAL A 438 -5.48 12.47 23.39
N ALA A 439 -4.43 12.43 22.58
CA ALA A 439 -4.47 12.87 21.19
C ALA A 439 -4.33 11.67 20.23
N ILE A 440 -5.30 11.45 19.35
CA ILE A 440 -5.19 10.49 18.25
C ILE A 440 -4.93 11.21 16.92
N VAL A 441 -3.94 10.73 16.18
CA VAL A 441 -3.53 11.29 14.89
C VAL A 441 -3.53 10.20 13.84
N SER A 442 -4.26 10.41 12.75
CA SER A 442 -4.15 9.53 11.59
C SER A 442 -3.19 10.12 10.56
N THR A 443 -2.20 9.30 10.21
CA THR A 443 -1.25 9.58 9.14
C THR A 443 -1.63 8.86 7.84
N ASP A 444 -2.75 8.12 7.86
CA ASP A 444 -3.29 7.46 6.68
C ASP A 444 -4.00 8.51 5.79
N PRO A 445 -3.58 8.68 4.52
CA PRO A 445 -4.24 9.58 3.57
C PRO A 445 -5.69 9.18 3.25
N ALA A 446 -6.12 7.96 3.58
CA ALA A 446 -7.45 7.43 3.25
C ALA A 446 -8.59 7.92 4.17
N HIS A 447 -8.42 9.05 4.90
CA HIS A 447 -9.44 9.71 5.73
C HIS A 447 -10.34 8.75 6.52
N SER A 448 -9.74 7.75 7.18
CA SER A 448 -10.48 6.65 7.83
C SER A 448 -10.78 6.91 9.31
N LEU A 449 -10.09 7.85 9.96
CA LEU A 449 -10.26 8.14 11.39
C LEU A 449 -11.54 8.94 11.64
N GLY A 450 -11.84 9.93 10.79
CA GLY A 450 -13.10 10.67 10.86
C GLY A 450 -14.30 9.75 10.64
N ASP A 451 -14.19 8.85 9.66
CA ASP A 451 -15.21 7.82 9.41
C ASP A 451 -15.38 6.85 10.60
N ALA A 452 -14.30 6.47 11.28
CA ALA A 452 -14.34 5.59 12.45
C ALA A 452 -14.95 6.26 13.69
N LEU A 453 -14.64 7.54 13.93
CA LEU A 453 -15.18 8.34 15.04
C LEU A 453 -16.57 8.92 14.73
N ASP A 454 -17.02 8.85 13.48
CA ASP A 454 -18.23 9.50 12.95
C ASP A 454 -18.18 11.04 13.12
N LEU A 455 -17.02 11.62 12.83
CA LEU A 455 -16.71 13.05 12.94
C LEU A 455 -16.10 13.59 11.65
N ASP A 456 -16.34 14.87 11.37
CA ASP A 456 -15.65 15.57 10.28
C ASP A 456 -14.28 16.07 10.77
N LEU A 457 -13.22 15.36 10.38
CA LEU A 457 -11.83 15.70 10.73
C LEU A 457 -11.08 16.39 9.58
N ARG A 458 -11.79 16.84 8.53
CA ARG A 458 -11.16 17.46 7.37
C ARG A 458 -10.47 18.78 7.72
N GLY A 459 -9.36 19.06 7.04
CA GLY A 459 -8.67 20.35 7.09
C GLY A 459 -7.58 20.47 8.16
N GLY A 460 -7.02 19.34 8.63
CA GLY A 460 -5.73 19.30 9.35
C GLY A 460 -5.75 19.91 10.75
N LYS A 461 -6.91 19.95 11.41
CA LYS A 461 -7.07 20.55 12.74
C LYS A 461 -7.38 19.50 13.80
N LEU A 462 -6.96 19.78 15.03
CA LEU A 462 -7.43 19.04 16.19
C LEU A 462 -8.90 19.37 16.42
N VAL A 463 -9.69 18.31 16.59
CA VAL A 463 -11.12 18.37 16.88
C VAL A 463 -11.35 17.62 18.19
N ASP A 464 -12.05 18.25 19.13
CA ASP A 464 -12.47 17.58 20.36
C ASP A 464 -13.44 16.45 20.02
N VAL A 465 -13.17 15.26 20.56
CA VAL A 465 -14.01 14.08 20.37
C VAL A 465 -14.98 13.98 21.55
N PRO A 466 -16.29 14.16 21.34
CA PRO A 466 -17.25 14.02 22.42
C PRO A 466 -17.29 12.57 22.91
N LEU A 467 -16.99 12.34 24.19
CA LEU A 467 -17.03 11.01 24.84
C LEU A 467 -18.48 10.54 25.12
N ILE A 468 -19.38 10.66 24.14
CA ILE A 468 -20.78 10.28 24.25
C ILE A 468 -20.88 8.77 24.45
N GLY A 469 -21.66 8.34 25.45
CA GLY A 469 -21.86 6.93 25.75
C GLY A 469 -20.72 6.28 26.54
N VAL A 470 -19.66 7.04 26.87
CA VAL A 470 -18.60 6.63 27.79
C VAL A 470 -19.01 7.02 29.22
N PRO A 471 -18.73 6.20 30.25
CA PRO A 471 -18.92 6.60 31.64
C PRO A 471 -18.23 7.94 31.97
N PRO A 472 -18.76 8.75 32.90
CA PRO A 472 -18.11 10.00 33.29
C PRO A 472 -16.65 9.78 33.70
N THR A 473 -15.76 10.56 33.10
CA THR A 473 -14.30 10.50 33.26
C THR A 473 -13.76 11.92 33.25
N ASP A 474 -12.60 12.12 33.88
CA ASP A 474 -11.85 13.37 33.83
C ASP A 474 -10.95 13.47 32.58
N GLY A 475 -10.87 12.40 31.79
CA GLY A 475 -10.05 12.33 30.58
C GLY A 475 -10.64 13.06 29.38
N SER A 476 -9.77 13.35 28.42
CA SER A 476 -10.12 14.05 27.18
C SER A 476 -9.60 13.30 25.95
N LEU A 477 -10.27 13.48 24.81
CA LEU A 477 -9.83 12.93 23.54
C LEU A 477 -9.94 14.00 22.46
N VAL A 478 -8.83 14.24 21.76
CA VAL A 478 -8.81 15.03 20.53
C VAL A 478 -8.35 14.17 19.38
N ALA A 479 -8.90 14.42 18.20
CA ALA A 479 -8.55 13.71 16.97
C ALA A 479 -8.09 14.66 15.88
N MET A 480 -7.17 14.20 15.04
CA MET A 480 -6.72 14.93 13.86
C MET A 480 -6.41 13.94 12.73
N GLU A 481 -6.93 14.24 11.54
CA GLU A 481 -6.41 13.68 10.30
C GLU A 481 -5.43 14.69 9.70
N VAL A 482 -4.23 14.21 9.41
CA VAL A 482 -3.20 15.06 8.82
C VAL A 482 -3.63 15.41 7.39
N ASP A 483 -3.60 16.71 7.07
CA ASP A 483 -3.78 17.22 5.71
C ASP A 483 -2.40 17.41 5.07
N PRO A 484 -1.99 16.55 4.12
CA PRO A 484 -0.67 16.63 3.51
C PRO A 484 -0.40 17.97 2.85
N ALA A 485 -1.39 18.55 2.16
CA ALA A 485 -1.23 19.80 1.42
C ALA A 485 -1.04 20.99 2.37
N GLN A 486 -1.83 21.05 3.44
CA GLN A 486 -1.73 22.14 4.41
C GLN A 486 -0.42 22.11 5.20
N ALA A 487 -0.02 20.93 5.70
CA ALA A 487 1.20 20.80 6.51
C ALA A 487 2.46 20.97 5.65
N LEU A 488 2.43 20.57 4.38
CA LEU A 488 3.50 20.87 3.43
C LEU A 488 3.67 22.37 3.20
N GLY A 489 2.56 23.11 3.04
CA GLY A 489 2.60 24.57 2.91
C GLY A 489 3.24 25.27 4.12
N GLN A 490 3.01 24.75 5.34
CA GLN A 490 3.64 25.28 6.56
C GLN A 490 5.14 24.99 6.61
N PHE A 491 5.56 23.78 6.24
CA PHE A 491 6.97 23.42 6.14
C PHE A 491 7.70 24.26 5.08
N LYS A 492 7.05 24.47 3.93
CA LYS A 492 7.55 25.32 2.85
C LYS A 492 7.80 26.75 3.30
N GLY A 493 6.84 27.38 4.00
CA GLY A 493 7.04 28.74 4.52
C GLY A 493 8.28 28.89 5.40
N LEU A 494 8.65 27.83 6.13
CA LEU A 494 9.84 27.81 6.98
C LEU A 494 11.15 27.71 6.17
N VAL A 495 11.10 27.04 5.00
CA VAL A 495 12.20 26.94 4.03
C VAL A 495 12.32 28.22 3.19
N ASP A 496 11.19 28.80 2.77
CA ASP A 496 11.14 30.06 2.00
C ASP A 496 11.69 31.24 2.82
N ASP A 497 11.38 31.30 4.13
CA ASP A 497 11.95 32.27 5.08
C ASP A 497 13.50 32.17 5.14
N LEU A 498 14.05 30.97 5.00
CA LEU A 498 15.50 30.70 5.02
C LEU A 498 16.21 31.20 3.77
N ILE A 499 15.49 31.12 2.65
CA ILE A 499 15.95 31.43 1.31
C ILE A 499 15.89 32.93 1.03
N GLY A 500 15.01 33.65 1.74
CA GLY A 500 14.85 35.10 1.68
C GLY A 500 13.73 35.48 0.71
N GLY A 501 12.57 35.85 1.26
CA GLY A 501 11.40 36.28 0.49
C GLY A 501 11.52 37.70 -0.09
N ASP A 502 11.05 37.81 -1.33
CA ASP A 502 10.74 39.01 -2.15
C ASP A 502 11.71 40.20 -2.07
N ASP A 503 12.61 40.27 -3.06
CA ASP A 503 13.04 41.58 -3.56
C ASP A 503 13.39 41.46 -5.06
N ASP A 504 12.57 42.13 -5.87
CA ASP A 504 12.63 42.22 -7.34
C ASP A 504 13.84 43.07 -7.83
N GLY A 505 14.93 43.07 -7.05
CA GLY A 505 16.12 43.90 -7.26
C GLY A 505 17.12 43.20 -8.18
N GLY A 506 17.07 43.52 -9.47
CA GLY A 506 17.96 43.02 -10.52
C GLY A 506 19.45 43.34 -10.38
N GLY A 507 20.11 42.76 -9.37
CA GLY A 507 21.55 42.68 -9.21
C GLY A 507 22.09 41.24 -9.32
N PRO A 508 23.42 41.02 -9.25
CA PRO A 508 24.04 39.68 -9.34
C PRO A 508 23.58 38.70 -8.25
N SER A 509 22.95 39.21 -7.18
CA SER A 509 22.34 38.44 -6.09
C SER A 509 20.89 38.03 -6.36
N GLY A 510 20.22 38.64 -7.35
CA GLY A 510 18.85 38.29 -7.75
C GLY A 510 18.76 36.96 -8.49
N ASP A 511 19.83 36.58 -9.20
CA ASP A 511 19.89 35.28 -9.89
C ASP A 511 19.97 34.12 -8.87
N LEU A 512 20.71 34.29 -7.77
CA LEU A 512 20.82 33.30 -6.68
C LEU A 512 19.53 33.20 -5.84
N ALA A 513 18.87 34.33 -5.56
CA ALA A 513 17.56 34.33 -4.90
C ALA A 513 16.50 33.65 -5.77
N ASN A 514 16.56 33.83 -7.10
CA ASN A 514 15.73 33.08 -8.05
C ASN A 514 16.08 31.58 -8.08
N THR A 515 17.36 31.18 -8.00
CA THR A 515 17.74 29.75 -7.91
C THR A 515 17.28 29.08 -6.61
N LEU A 516 17.28 29.83 -5.49
CA LEU A 516 16.79 29.34 -4.22
C LEU A 516 15.25 29.35 -4.16
N ARG A 517 14.60 30.32 -4.79
CA ARG A 517 13.14 30.28 -5.02
C ARG A 517 12.77 29.11 -5.93
N ASP A 518 13.60 28.80 -6.92
CA ASP A 518 13.49 27.60 -7.75
C ASP A 518 13.63 26.31 -6.95
N LEU A 519 14.44 26.29 -5.87
CA LEU A 519 14.49 25.21 -4.88
C LEU A 519 13.19 25.11 -4.07
N GLY A 520 12.63 26.24 -3.62
CA GLY A 520 11.29 26.30 -3.01
C GLY A 520 10.16 25.86 -3.95
N GLU A 521 10.33 26.06 -5.25
CA GLU A 521 9.41 25.59 -6.29
C GLU A 521 9.64 24.12 -6.69
N VAL A 522 10.86 23.58 -6.56
CA VAL A 522 11.07 22.11 -6.57
C VAL A 522 10.32 21.50 -5.39
N PHE A 523 10.22 22.25 -4.28
CA PHE A 523 9.34 21.91 -3.17
C PHE A 523 7.84 22.09 -3.48
N ASP A 524 7.43 23.06 -4.32
CA ASP A 524 6.04 23.21 -4.81
C ASP A 524 5.54 22.00 -5.59
N THR A 525 6.48 21.22 -6.10
CA THR A 525 6.20 19.98 -6.82
C THR A 525 6.71 18.76 -6.06
N LEU A 526 6.88 18.87 -4.73
CA LEU A 526 7.43 17.79 -3.90
C LEU A 526 6.76 16.46 -4.29
N PRO A 527 7.56 15.49 -4.71
CA PRO A 527 7.06 14.22 -5.18
C PRO A 527 6.42 13.40 -4.05
N ALA A 528 5.66 12.38 -4.44
CA ALA A 528 4.89 11.50 -3.56
C ALA A 528 5.69 11.02 -2.32
N GLY A 529 5.01 10.75 -1.20
CA GLY A 529 5.62 10.16 0.01
C GLY A 529 6.34 11.13 0.96
N THR A 530 5.99 12.41 0.92
CA THR A 530 6.25 13.34 2.05
C THR A 530 5.19 13.21 3.15
N ASP A 531 4.22 12.31 3.01
CA ASP A 531 3.17 12.09 4.01
C ASP A 531 3.79 11.72 5.35
N GLU A 532 4.86 10.93 5.34
CA GLU A 532 5.59 10.56 6.53
C GLU A 532 6.33 11.76 7.16
N VAL A 533 6.83 12.71 6.35
CA VAL A 533 7.47 13.96 6.85
C VAL A 533 6.43 14.83 7.52
N VAL A 534 5.29 14.98 6.86
CA VAL A 534 4.15 15.79 7.28
C VAL A 534 3.51 15.21 8.55
N ALA A 535 3.29 13.90 8.58
CA ALA A 535 2.85 13.17 9.76
C ALA A 535 3.79 13.39 10.95
N LEU A 536 5.09 13.23 10.74
CA LEU A 536 6.09 13.40 11.78
C LEU A 536 6.16 14.86 12.28
N ALA A 537 6.04 15.84 11.38
CA ALA A 537 5.97 17.25 11.74
C ALA A 537 4.74 17.56 12.61
N GLU A 538 3.60 16.97 12.30
CA GLU A 538 2.38 17.12 13.12
C GLU A 538 2.52 16.45 14.49
N VAL A 539 3.18 15.30 14.57
CA VAL A 539 3.52 14.68 15.85
C VAL A 539 4.40 15.61 16.71
N ILE A 540 5.42 16.24 16.12
CA ILE A 540 6.23 17.24 16.82
C ILE A 540 5.38 18.42 17.29
N ASN A 541 4.46 18.90 16.45
CA ASN A 541 3.56 19.99 16.81
C ASN A 541 2.70 19.64 18.01
N LEU A 542 2.19 18.41 18.08
CA LEU A 542 1.39 17.92 19.20
C LEU A 542 2.19 17.84 20.50
N VAL A 543 3.37 17.22 20.45
CA VAL A 543 4.27 17.14 21.61
C VAL A 543 4.59 18.55 22.12
N ARG A 544 4.79 19.51 21.22
CA ARG A 544 5.06 20.91 21.57
C ARG A 544 3.85 21.62 22.17
N ARG A 545 2.64 21.40 21.64
CA ARG A 545 1.41 22.01 22.17
C ARG A 545 1.19 21.60 23.63
N GLY A 546 1.57 20.36 23.97
CA GLY A 546 1.37 19.81 25.31
C GLY A 546 -0.10 19.65 25.65
N GLY A 547 -0.40 19.33 26.91
CA GLY A 547 -1.78 19.08 27.37
C GLY A 547 -2.31 17.69 27.05
N TYR A 548 -1.43 16.78 26.63
CA TYR A 548 -1.74 15.37 26.43
C TYR A 548 -0.69 14.53 27.16
N ASP A 549 -1.13 13.48 27.84
CA ASP A 549 -0.27 12.48 28.47
C ASP A 549 -0.16 11.20 27.62
N ARG A 550 -1.05 11.01 26.63
CA ARG A 550 -1.03 9.92 25.65
C ARG A 550 -1.19 10.44 24.22
N ILE A 551 -0.37 9.94 23.30
CA ILE A 551 -0.50 10.17 21.85
C ILE A 551 -0.65 8.82 21.15
N VAL A 552 -1.77 8.62 20.45
CA VAL A 552 -2.04 7.45 19.62
C VAL A 552 -1.82 7.80 18.16
N LEU A 553 -0.96 7.06 17.47
CA LEU A 553 -0.68 7.20 16.05
C LEU A 553 -1.37 6.07 15.29
N ASP A 554 -2.39 6.42 14.51
CA ASP A 554 -3.02 5.56 13.52
C ASP A 554 -2.23 5.64 12.22
N THR A 555 -1.44 4.60 11.92
CA THR A 555 -0.48 4.65 10.82
C THR A 555 -1.00 4.04 9.52
N ALA A 556 -0.46 4.52 8.41
CA ALA A 556 -0.58 3.89 7.10
C ALA A 556 -0.02 2.45 7.11
N PRO A 557 -0.30 1.61 6.08
CA PRO A 557 0.12 0.20 6.03
C PRO A 557 1.61 -0.03 6.28
N THR A 558 1.94 -1.25 6.72
CA THR A 558 3.27 -1.76 7.10
C THR A 558 4.48 -0.99 6.53
N GLY A 559 4.63 -0.93 5.20
CA GLY A 559 5.78 -0.26 4.55
C GLY A 559 5.89 1.25 4.83
N HIS A 560 4.77 1.96 4.93
CA HIS A 560 4.75 3.40 5.25
C HIS A 560 5.13 3.67 6.71
N THR A 561 4.73 2.78 7.62
CA THR A 561 5.10 2.93 9.04
C THR A 561 6.61 2.82 9.24
N LEU A 562 7.25 1.85 8.58
CA LEU A 562 8.71 1.68 8.62
C LEU A 562 9.43 2.84 7.96
N ARG A 563 8.91 3.36 6.83
CA ARG A 563 9.44 4.58 6.20
C ARG A 563 9.36 5.78 7.15
N MET A 564 8.25 5.99 7.84
CA MET A 564 8.08 7.06 8.83
C MET A 564 9.10 6.96 9.98
N LEU A 565 9.40 5.75 10.44
CA LEU A 565 10.39 5.50 11.49
C LEU A 565 11.84 5.72 11.02
N ALA A 566 12.14 5.48 9.74
CA ALA A 566 13.46 5.69 9.15
C ALA A 566 13.72 7.15 8.73
N LEU A 567 12.66 7.92 8.47
CA LEU A 567 12.69 9.28 7.94
C LEU A 567 13.46 10.32 8.78
N PRO A 568 13.43 10.29 10.13
CA PRO A 568 14.17 11.27 10.93
C PRO A 568 15.68 11.23 10.65
N GLU A 569 16.27 10.05 10.40
CA GLU A 569 17.70 9.93 10.05
C GLU A 569 18.02 10.57 8.71
N PHE A 570 17.15 10.37 7.71
CA PHE A 570 17.28 11.01 6.40
C PHE A 570 17.23 12.54 6.51
N LEU A 571 16.20 13.08 7.19
CA LEU A 571 16.00 14.52 7.32
C LEU A 571 17.11 15.20 8.14
N ASP A 572 17.62 14.55 9.20
CA ASP A 572 18.73 15.07 10.00
C ASP A 572 20.00 15.27 9.15
N GLY A 573 20.31 14.28 8.31
CA GLY A 573 21.42 14.33 7.36
C GLY A 573 21.23 15.42 6.30
N PHE A 574 20.02 15.55 5.75
CA PHE A 574 19.67 16.58 4.77
C PHE A 574 19.77 18.01 5.35
N LEU A 575 19.12 18.26 6.49
CA LEU A 575 19.16 19.55 7.19
C LEU A 575 20.58 19.92 7.61
N GLY A 576 21.39 18.95 8.05
CA GLY A 576 22.81 19.16 8.33
C GLY A 576 23.59 19.68 7.13
N LYS A 577 23.35 19.14 5.93
CA LYS A 577 23.99 19.60 4.68
C LYS A 577 23.52 21.00 4.29
N LEU A 578 22.24 21.31 4.43
CA LEU A 578 21.67 22.64 4.18
C LEU A 578 22.32 23.72 5.06
N LEU A 579 22.42 23.44 6.37
CA LEU A 579 23.05 24.35 7.33
C LEU A 579 24.54 24.56 7.02
N GLN A 580 25.26 23.51 6.62
CA GLN A 580 26.67 23.62 6.19
C GLN A 580 26.84 24.46 4.93
N LEU A 581 25.97 24.29 3.93
CA LEU A 581 25.98 25.10 2.71
C LEU A 581 25.75 26.57 3.04
N ARG A 582 24.76 26.87 3.90
CA ARG A 582 24.47 28.24 4.34
C ARG A 582 25.65 28.86 5.09
N ALA A 583 26.31 28.12 5.98
CA ALA A 583 27.48 28.63 6.71
C ALA A 583 28.60 29.07 5.75
N LYS A 584 28.81 28.32 4.65
CA LYS A 584 29.77 28.69 3.59
C LYS A 584 29.33 29.94 2.82
N LEU A 585 28.04 30.04 2.45
CA LEU A 585 27.48 31.18 1.73
C LEU A 585 27.45 32.47 2.57
N SER A 586 27.14 32.37 3.87
CA SER A 586 27.20 33.49 4.80
C SER A 586 28.64 34.02 4.96
N GLY A 587 29.65 33.15 4.94
CA GLY A 587 31.06 33.56 4.91
C GLY A 587 31.42 34.42 3.69
N LEU A 588 30.85 34.09 2.51
CA LEU A 588 30.99 34.86 1.28
C LEU A 588 30.18 36.17 1.32
N ALA A 589 28.98 36.15 1.86
CA ALA A 589 28.15 37.34 2.01
C ALA A 589 28.78 38.35 2.99
N ASN A 590 29.32 37.89 4.13
CA ASN A 590 29.98 38.75 5.12
C ASN A 590 31.24 39.43 4.56
N THR A 591 31.97 38.76 3.66
CA THR A 591 33.14 39.34 2.97
C THR A 591 32.74 40.36 1.91
N LEU A 592 31.62 40.15 1.20
CA LEU A 592 31.04 41.13 0.27
C LEU A 592 30.38 42.32 0.99
N GLN A 593 29.74 42.09 2.14
CA GLN A 593 29.07 43.11 2.96
C GLN A 593 30.07 44.06 3.62
N ALA A 594 31.24 43.54 4.02
CA ALA A 594 32.38 44.35 4.48
C ALA A 594 32.90 45.33 3.42
N PHE A 595 32.58 45.09 2.13
CA PHE A 595 32.96 45.94 1.01
C PHE A 595 31.89 46.96 0.58
N LEU A 596 30.60 46.73 0.88
CA LEU A 596 29.49 47.47 0.24
C LEU A 596 28.68 48.40 1.16
N GLY A 597 28.77 48.29 2.48
CA GLY A 597 28.09 49.21 3.40
C GLY A 597 26.56 49.01 3.47
N SER A 598 25.99 49.37 4.62
CA SER A 598 24.95 48.60 5.29
C SER A 598 23.73 49.42 5.70
N ASP A 599 22.53 48.90 5.41
CA ASP A 599 21.38 48.94 6.33
C ASP A 599 20.38 47.82 5.93
N GLN A 600 20.06 47.68 4.63
CA GLN A 600 19.21 46.58 4.13
C GLN A 600 19.83 45.19 4.29
N ALA A 601 21.16 45.11 4.24
CA ALA A 601 21.88 43.85 4.39
C ALA A 601 21.89 43.34 5.84
N ALA A 602 21.73 44.21 6.83
CA ALA A 602 21.63 43.82 8.24
C ALA A 602 20.25 43.23 8.58
N GLU A 603 19.19 43.78 7.98
CA GLU A 603 17.82 43.29 8.15
C GLU A 603 17.65 41.92 7.48
N ARG A 604 18.19 41.73 6.27
CA ARG A 604 18.26 40.41 5.61
C ARG A 604 19.05 39.37 6.40
N ALA A 605 20.23 39.75 6.91
CA ALA A 605 21.05 38.85 7.71
C ALA A 605 20.29 38.34 8.94
N LYS A 606 19.49 39.20 9.58
CA LYS A 606 18.66 38.86 10.73
C LYS A 606 17.53 37.89 10.37
N THR A 607 16.77 38.14 9.31
CA THR A 607 15.69 37.22 8.86
C THR A 607 16.24 35.83 8.55
N ILE A 608 17.40 35.76 7.89
CA ILE A 608 18.07 34.49 7.56
C ILE A 608 18.59 33.79 8.83
N ASP A 609 19.15 34.53 9.79
CA ASP A 609 19.56 33.97 11.09
C ASP A 609 18.37 33.42 11.89
N ASP A 610 17.23 34.11 11.86
CA ASP A 610 15.99 33.65 12.50
C ASP A 610 15.49 32.34 11.85
N ALA A 611 15.50 32.25 10.52
CA ALA A 611 15.11 31.04 9.80
C ALA A 611 16.08 29.87 10.05
N VAL A 612 17.39 30.13 10.11
CA VAL A 612 18.40 29.11 10.42
C VAL A 612 18.23 28.60 11.83
N SER A 613 17.96 29.50 12.78
CA SER A 613 17.67 29.13 14.15
C SER A 613 16.42 28.24 14.23
N LYS A 614 15.36 28.56 13.48
CA LYS A 614 14.15 27.71 13.40
C LYS A 614 14.46 26.32 12.81
N LEU A 615 15.31 26.21 11.79
CA LEU A 615 15.71 24.91 11.21
C LEU A 615 16.60 24.09 12.13
N GLU A 616 17.55 24.71 12.83
CA GLU A 616 18.34 24.04 13.86
C GLU A 616 17.45 23.54 15.00
N GLU A 617 16.48 24.35 15.42
CA GLU A 617 15.50 23.96 16.42
C GLU A 617 14.63 22.79 15.93
N PHE A 618 14.18 22.82 14.68
CA PHE A 618 13.43 21.72 14.06
C PHE A 618 14.26 20.44 13.98
N LYS A 619 15.53 20.52 13.57
CA LYS A 619 16.48 19.40 13.53
C LYS A 619 16.66 18.76 14.91
N ILE A 620 16.86 19.57 15.95
CA ILE A 620 16.97 19.09 17.33
C ILE A 620 15.69 18.40 17.78
N LYS A 621 14.51 18.97 17.47
CA LYS A 621 13.21 18.37 17.78
C LYS A 621 13.02 17.02 17.09
N MET A 622 13.44 16.90 15.83
CA MET A 622 13.39 15.64 15.08
C MET A 622 14.28 14.57 15.72
N GLY A 623 15.51 14.91 16.12
CA GLY A 623 16.39 13.99 16.83
C GLY A 623 15.79 13.47 18.13
N ARG A 624 15.16 14.35 18.92
CA ARG A 624 14.45 13.98 20.15
C ARG A 624 13.23 13.09 19.90
N LEU A 625 12.44 13.40 18.88
CA LEU A 625 11.29 12.56 18.52
C LEU A 625 11.75 11.17 18.11
N ARG A 626 12.82 11.06 17.32
CA ARG A 626 13.41 9.76 16.95
C ARG A 626 13.83 8.94 18.16
N GLU A 627 14.57 9.55 19.09
CA GLU A 627 14.99 8.88 20.33
C GLU A 627 13.77 8.42 21.13
N ARG A 628 12.72 9.25 21.20
CA ARG A 628 11.48 8.94 21.90
C ARG A 628 10.68 7.80 21.26
N LEU A 629 10.59 7.74 19.93
CA LEU A 629 9.91 6.66 19.21
C LEU A 629 10.61 5.29 19.37
N ARG A 630 11.91 5.30 19.71
CA ARG A 630 12.71 4.09 20.03
C ARG A 630 12.79 3.80 21.54
N ASP A 631 12.28 4.69 22.39
CA ASP A 631 12.26 4.50 23.84
C ASP A 631 11.13 3.55 24.22
N SER A 632 11.48 2.33 24.63
CA SER A 632 10.52 1.27 24.97
C SER A 632 9.80 1.46 26.31
N GLU A 633 10.20 2.42 27.13
CA GLU A 633 9.40 2.82 28.31
C GLU A 633 8.34 3.86 27.96
N ARG A 634 8.46 4.52 26.80
CA ARG A 634 7.56 5.60 26.36
C ARG A 634 6.77 5.31 25.11
N THR A 635 7.23 4.38 24.28
CA THR A 635 6.60 4.06 23.00
C THR A 635 6.25 2.58 22.96
N SER A 636 4.96 2.31 22.81
CA SER A 636 4.42 0.98 22.56
C SER A 636 4.00 0.84 21.11
N PHE A 637 4.37 -0.26 20.47
CA PHE A 637 3.91 -0.59 19.12
C PHE A 637 2.94 -1.78 19.18
N ALA A 638 1.72 -1.57 18.69
CA ALA A 638 0.69 -2.59 18.57
C ALA A 638 0.56 -3.02 17.11
N VAL A 639 0.93 -4.27 16.81
CA VAL A 639 0.73 -4.88 15.49
C VAL A 639 -0.69 -5.42 15.39
N VAL A 640 -1.51 -4.83 14.53
CA VAL A 640 -2.87 -5.30 14.26
C VAL A 640 -2.86 -6.24 13.05
N THR A 641 -3.51 -7.38 13.19
CA THR A 641 -3.55 -8.42 12.16
C THR A 641 -4.88 -9.18 12.15
N VAL A 642 -5.04 -10.10 11.20
CA VAL A 642 -6.18 -11.02 11.13
C VAL A 642 -5.67 -12.46 10.99
N PRO A 643 -6.39 -13.47 11.51
CA PRO A 643 -5.94 -14.86 11.57
C PRO A 643 -6.05 -15.56 10.20
N THR A 644 -5.14 -15.21 9.30
CA THR A 644 -5.03 -15.68 7.91
C THR A 644 -3.57 -15.97 7.57
N LYS A 645 -3.29 -16.78 6.54
CA LYS A 645 -1.91 -17.12 6.15
C LYS A 645 -1.12 -15.85 5.83
N LEU A 646 -1.70 -14.97 5.00
CA LEU A 646 -1.06 -13.71 4.61
C LEU A 646 -0.90 -12.76 5.78
N GLY A 647 -1.92 -12.64 6.64
CA GLY A 647 -1.87 -11.78 7.83
C GLY A 647 -0.75 -12.18 8.79
N VAL A 648 -0.60 -13.48 9.05
CA VAL A 648 0.44 -14.02 9.93
C VAL A 648 1.84 -13.83 9.33
N ALA A 649 2.02 -14.17 8.05
CA ALA A 649 3.30 -14.02 7.37
C ALA A 649 3.78 -12.56 7.38
N GLU A 650 2.91 -11.61 7.05
CA GLU A 650 3.25 -10.18 7.04
C GLU A 650 3.50 -9.63 8.44
N SER A 651 2.72 -10.04 9.44
CA SER A 651 2.90 -9.59 10.83
C SER A 651 4.22 -10.09 11.40
N LYS A 652 4.61 -11.33 11.08
CA LYS A 652 5.91 -11.88 11.46
C LYS A 652 7.05 -11.07 10.84
N ARG A 653 6.98 -10.72 9.55
CA ARG A 653 7.97 -9.87 8.88
C ARG A 653 8.09 -8.51 9.56
N LEU A 654 6.95 -7.83 9.79
CA LEU A 654 6.92 -6.52 10.45
C LEU A 654 7.53 -6.55 11.86
N MET A 655 7.21 -7.56 12.67
CA MET A 655 7.78 -7.67 14.02
C MET A 655 9.30 -7.84 14.01
N ILE A 656 9.84 -8.61 13.05
CA ILE A 656 11.30 -8.77 12.88
C ILE A 656 11.93 -7.44 12.47
N GLU A 657 11.37 -6.77 11.47
CA GLU A 657 11.89 -5.50 10.96
C GLU A 657 11.87 -4.38 12.02
N LEU A 658 10.81 -4.32 12.84
CA LEU A 658 10.72 -3.38 13.96
C LEU A 658 11.77 -3.70 15.03
N ALA A 659 11.97 -4.98 15.35
CA ALA A 659 12.99 -5.40 16.30
C ALA A 659 14.40 -5.01 15.81
N ASP A 660 14.69 -5.20 14.53
CA ASP A 660 15.98 -4.81 13.92
C ASP A 660 16.21 -3.29 13.94
N GLN A 661 15.13 -2.50 13.88
CA GLN A 661 15.17 -1.03 13.92
C GLN A 661 15.19 -0.43 15.34
N GLY A 662 15.25 -1.27 16.38
CA GLY A 662 15.25 -0.81 17.76
C GLY A 662 13.88 -0.38 18.27
N VAL A 663 12.78 -0.75 17.58
CA VAL A 663 11.41 -0.44 18.00
C VAL A 663 10.81 -1.66 18.68
N ARG A 664 10.28 -1.48 19.89
CA ARG A 664 9.71 -2.57 20.66
C ARG A 664 8.22 -2.73 20.35
N VAL A 665 7.86 -3.91 19.83
CA VAL A 665 6.45 -4.34 19.75
C VAL A 665 5.99 -4.79 21.13
N THR A 666 4.90 -4.24 21.64
CA THR A 666 4.34 -4.65 22.95
C THR A 666 3.18 -5.61 22.78
N ASP A 667 2.38 -5.40 21.74
CA ASP A 667 1.12 -6.08 21.55
C ASP A 667 0.93 -6.52 20.10
N VAL A 668 0.34 -7.71 19.94
CA VAL A 668 -0.25 -8.17 18.70
C VAL A 668 -1.76 -8.32 18.90
N VAL A 669 -2.53 -7.53 18.16
CA VAL A 669 -3.99 -7.56 18.16
C VAL A 669 -4.47 -8.39 16.98
N VAL A 670 -4.99 -9.59 17.27
CA VAL A 670 -5.58 -10.51 16.30
C VAL A 670 -7.05 -10.19 16.13
N ASN A 671 -7.36 -9.34 15.17
CA ASN A 671 -8.70 -8.88 14.87
C ASN A 671 -9.50 -9.90 14.05
N GLN A 672 -10.83 -9.74 14.04
CA GLN A 672 -11.76 -10.53 13.22
C GLN A 672 -11.74 -12.04 13.53
N ARG A 673 -11.59 -12.41 14.81
CA ARG A 673 -11.74 -13.80 15.25
C ARG A 673 -13.21 -14.22 15.33
N VAL A 674 -13.60 -15.21 14.56
CA VAL A 674 -14.93 -15.83 14.64
C VAL A 674 -15.07 -16.56 15.97
N GLY A 675 -16.16 -16.29 16.71
CA GLY A 675 -16.50 -16.97 17.97
C GLY A 675 -15.78 -16.46 19.23
N GLY A 676 -15.03 -15.37 19.17
CA GLY A 676 -14.14 -14.91 20.26
C GLY A 676 -14.77 -14.07 21.40
N GLY A 677 -15.87 -14.50 22.01
CA GLY A 677 -16.43 -13.83 23.21
C GLY A 677 -15.70 -14.20 24.52
N LYS A 678 -15.86 -13.40 25.59
CA LYS A 678 -15.46 -13.77 26.97
C LYS A 678 -16.35 -14.93 27.48
N GLY A 679 -16.12 -16.15 26.98
CA GLY A 679 -16.83 -17.38 27.32
C GLY A 679 -16.00 -18.61 26.93
N LYS A 680 -16.16 -19.73 27.64
CA LYS A 680 -15.42 -20.97 27.35
C LYS A 680 -15.77 -21.46 25.94
N ASP A 681 -14.77 -21.47 25.09
CA ASP A 681 -14.83 -21.55 23.64
C ASP A 681 -15.04 -22.99 23.11
N GLU A 682 -15.87 -23.79 23.79
CA GLU A 682 -16.02 -25.23 23.50
C GLU A 682 -17.40 -25.64 22.96
N ASP A 683 -18.47 -24.90 23.26
CA ASP A 683 -19.82 -25.20 22.74
C ASP A 683 -20.25 -24.12 21.74
N VAL A 684 -20.53 -24.53 20.49
CA VAL A 684 -21.07 -23.66 19.44
C VAL A 684 -22.55 -23.49 19.71
N ASP A 685 -22.96 -22.29 20.09
CA ASP A 685 -24.38 -21.93 20.09
C ASP A 685 -24.81 -21.76 18.62
N GLU A 686 -25.41 -22.82 18.06
CA GLU A 686 -25.88 -22.88 16.67
C GLU A 686 -26.86 -21.73 16.38
N ASP A 687 -27.79 -21.45 17.30
CA ASP A 687 -28.77 -20.36 17.18
C ASP A 687 -28.06 -18.99 17.15
N ALA A 688 -27.07 -18.77 18.03
CA ALA A 688 -26.31 -17.53 18.04
C ALA A 688 -25.48 -17.34 16.76
N THR A 689 -24.95 -18.44 16.19
CA THR A 689 -24.17 -18.44 14.96
C THR A 689 -25.03 -18.10 13.74
N LEU A 690 -26.22 -18.71 13.64
CA LEU A 690 -27.20 -18.39 12.60
C LEU A 690 -27.70 -16.94 12.71
N GLN A 691 -27.97 -16.45 13.93
CA GLN A 691 -28.33 -15.05 14.14
C GLN A 691 -27.21 -14.08 13.75
N TYR A 692 -25.95 -14.41 14.09
CA TYR A 692 -24.79 -13.64 13.67
C TYR A 692 -24.69 -13.55 12.14
N TYR A 693 -24.87 -14.68 11.45
CA TYR A 693 -24.88 -14.75 9.99
C TYR A 693 -25.96 -13.85 9.39
N GLU A 694 -27.21 -13.97 9.86
CA GLU A 694 -28.33 -13.20 9.34
C GLU A 694 -28.16 -11.69 9.58
N ARG A 695 -27.70 -11.29 10.78
CA ARG A 695 -27.40 -9.88 11.07
C ARG A 695 -26.31 -9.35 10.16
N ARG A 696 -25.25 -10.13 9.92
CA ARG A 696 -24.15 -9.76 9.03
C ARG A 696 -24.61 -9.64 7.57
N LYS A 697 -25.38 -10.61 7.07
CA LYS A 697 -25.96 -10.60 5.71
C LYS A 697 -26.87 -9.39 5.51
N ALA A 698 -27.73 -9.07 6.48
CA ALA A 698 -28.58 -7.89 6.46
C ALA A 698 -27.77 -6.58 6.48
N GLY A 699 -26.73 -6.50 7.32
CA GLY A 699 -25.82 -5.37 7.39
C GLY A 699 -25.08 -5.10 6.08
N GLN A 700 -24.55 -6.14 5.45
CA GLN A 700 -23.87 -6.02 4.15
C GLN A 700 -24.83 -5.58 3.03
N ARG A 701 -26.06 -6.09 3.00
CA ARG A 701 -27.07 -5.73 1.99
C ARG A 701 -27.32 -4.22 1.92
N ARG A 702 -27.35 -3.55 3.09
CA ARG A 702 -27.47 -2.09 3.16
C ARG A 702 -26.34 -1.40 2.41
N TRP A 703 -25.10 -1.76 2.70
CA TRP A 703 -23.92 -1.12 2.10
C TRP A 703 -23.73 -1.48 0.63
N VAL A 704 -24.10 -2.70 0.21
CA VAL A 704 -24.14 -3.06 -1.22
C VAL A 704 -25.11 -2.16 -1.99
N ASN A 705 -26.27 -1.85 -1.42
CA ASN A 705 -27.23 -0.94 -2.06
C ASN A 705 -26.69 0.49 -2.12
N GLU A 706 -26.09 0.99 -1.04
CA GLU A 706 -25.48 2.33 -1.02
C GLU A 706 -24.31 2.45 -2.02
N LEU A 707 -23.51 1.40 -2.15
CA LEU A 707 -22.46 1.32 -3.17
C LEU A 707 -23.05 1.33 -4.58
N ARG A 708 -24.15 0.60 -4.82
CA ARG A 708 -24.85 0.60 -6.11
C ARG A 708 -25.31 2.00 -6.49
N GLU A 709 -25.89 2.74 -5.54
CA GLU A 709 -26.26 4.15 -5.73
C GLU A 709 -25.04 5.03 -6.04
N ALA A 710 -23.92 4.82 -5.34
CA ALA A 710 -22.68 5.55 -5.60
C ALA A 710 -22.12 5.26 -7.01
N VAL A 711 -22.15 3.99 -7.43
CA VAL A 711 -21.72 3.52 -8.76
C VAL A 711 -22.59 4.14 -9.85
N GLU A 712 -23.91 4.14 -9.68
CA GLU A 712 -24.84 4.81 -10.61
C GLU A 712 -24.58 6.32 -10.68
N GLY A 713 -24.37 6.96 -9.53
CA GLY A 713 -24.05 8.38 -9.44
C GLY A 713 -22.79 8.75 -10.22
N VAL A 714 -21.68 8.04 -10.01
CA VAL A 714 -20.43 8.28 -10.74
C VAL A 714 -20.57 7.93 -12.22
N SER A 715 -21.21 6.81 -12.56
CA SER A 715 -21.44 6.43 -13.97
C SER A 715 -22.25 7.48 -14.74
N SER A 716 -23.08 8.26 -14.04
CA SER A 716 -23.89 9.34 -14.61
C SER A 716 -23.22 10.71 -14.63
N SER A 717 -22.04 10.86 -14.00
CA SER A 717 -21.34 12.14 -13.94
C SER A 717 -20.79 12.56 -15.30
N THR A 718 -20.63 13.87 -15.50
CA THR A 718 -20.13 14.41 -16.77
C THR A 718 -18.65 14.06 -16.94
N GLU A 719 -17.92 14.11 -15.83
CA GLU A 719 -16.51 13.79 -15.71
C GLU A 719 -16.25 12.34 -16.17
N TYR A 720 -17.02 11.37 -15.66
CA TYR A 720 -16.89 9.97 -16.06
C TYR A 720 -17.26 9.74 -17.53
N GLN A 721 -18.34 10.35 -18.02
CA GLN A 721 -18.79 10.20 -19.42
C GLN A 721 -17.79 10.75 -20.44
N ASN A 722 -16.91 11.67 -20.03
CA ASN A 722 -15.86 12.21 -20.88
C ASN A 722 -14.63 11.28 -21.01
N ASN A 723 -14.55 10.20 -20.23
CA ASN A 723 -13.36 9.33 -20.15
C ASN A 723 -13.38 8.16 -21.17
N GLY A 724 -13.83 8.41 -22.40
CA GLY A 724 -13.76 7.45 -23.52
C GLY A 724 -15.10 7.07 -24.15
N PRO A 725 -15.11 6.20 -25.18
CA PRO A 725 -16.33 5.80 -25.86
C PRO A 725 -17.32 5.11 -24.90
N SER A 726 -18.61 5.33 -25.13
CA SER A 726 -19.70 4.95 -24.23
C SER A 726 -19.95 3.42 -24.20
N THR A 727 -19.15 2.65 -23.46
CA THR A 727 -19.36 1.20 -23.30
C THR A 727 -20.30 0.81 -22.14
N GLY A 728 -20.90 1.79 -21.46
CA GLY A 728 -21.94 1.55 -20.45
C GLY A 728 -21.57 2.03 -19.04
N PRO A 729 -22.46 1.83 -18.05
CA PRO A 729 -22.19 2.16 -16.66
C PRO A 729 -21.12 1.25 -16.05
N ILE A 730 -20.51 1.69 -14.95
CA ILE A 730 -19.60 0.89 -14.14
C ILE A 730 -20.34 -0.37 -13.66
N ALA A 731 -19.74 -1.55 -13.89
CA ALA A 731 -20.31 -2.82 -13.45
C ALA A 731 -20.07 -3.03 -11.94
N LEU A 732 -21.01 -3.69 -11.25
CA LEU A 732 -20.86 -4.04 -9.84
C LEU A 732 -20.88 -5.57 -9.71
N THR A 733 -19.75 -6.18 -9.41
CA THR A 733 -19.59 -7.63 -9.22
C THR A 733 -19.51 -7.97 -7.74
N GLU A 734 -20.15 -9.05 -7.30
CA GLU A 734 -20.15 -9.47 -5.90
C GLU A 734 -19.42 -10.81 -5.77
N VAL A 735 -18.47 -10.90 -4.83
CA VAL A 735 -17.65 -12.09 -4.61
C VAL A 735 -17.99 -12.69 -3.24
N PRO A 736 -18.26 -14.00 -3.17
CA PRO A 736 -18.57 -14.66 -1.91
C PRO A 736 -17.45 -14.52 -0.88
N PHE A 737 -17.82 -14.52 0.39
CA PHE A 737 -16.87 -14.63 1.48
C PHE A 737 -16.53 -16.09 1.72
N TYR A 738 -15.28 -16.47 1.42
CA TYR A 738 -14.79 -17.83 1.64
C TYR A 738 -14.42 -18.06 3.11
N ASP A 739 -14.51 -19.32 3.55
CA ASP A 739 -14.15 -19.80 4.89
C ASP A 739 -12.64 -19.92 5.07
N ALA A 740 -11.91 -20.10 3.97
CA ALA A 740 -10.45 -20.07 3.91
C ALA A 740 -9.93 -18.96 2.99
N GLU A 741 -8.67 -18.58 3.20
CA GLU A 741 -7.95 -17.70 2.29
C GLU A 741 -7.53 -18.46 1.02
N LEU A 742 -7.88 -17.93 -0.15
CA LEU A 742 -7.61 -18.59 -1.43
C LEU A 742 -6.20 -18.24 -1.92
N VAL A 743 -5.28 -19.20 -1.76
CA VAL A 743 -3.86 -19.07 -2.06
C VAL A 743 -3.42 -20.15 -3.05
N GLY A 744 -2.54 -19.78 -3.98
CA GLY A 744 -2.02 -20.66 -5.02
C GLY A 744 -2.88 -20.68 -6.28
N VAL A 745 -2.25 -21.01 -7.41
CA VAL A 745 -2.90 -21.00 -8.74
C VAL A 745 -4.22 -21.78 -8.79
N PRO A 746 -4.34 -23.01 -8.23
CA PRO A 746 -5.61 -23.75 -8.29
C PRO A 746 -6.76 -23.07 -7.52
N ALA A 747 -6.50 -22.55 -6.31
CA ALA A 747 -7.53 -21.89 -5.51
C ALA A 747 -7.98 -20.56 -6.15
N LEU A 748 -7.04 -19.84 -6.75
CA LEU A 748 -7.30 -18.61 -7.50
C LEU A 748 -8.05 -18.87 -8.81
N ALA A 749 -7.79 -20.00 -9.48
CA ALA A 749 -8.58 -20.45 -10.64
C ALA A 749 -10.02 -20.79 -10.22
N TYR A 750 -10.20 -21.46 -9.08
CA TYR A 750 -11.53 -21.75 -8.54
C TYR A 750 -12.30 -20.45 -8.25
N LEU A 751 -11.70 -19.48 -7.56
CA LEU A 751 -12.29 -18.16 -7.36
C LEU A 751 -12.71 -17.52 -8.68
N GLY A 752 -11.84 -17.63 -9.69
CA GLY A 752 -12.08 -17.12 -11.02
C GLY A 752 -13.28 -17.77 -11.69
N SER A 753 -13.43 -19.09 -11.57
CA SER A 753 -14.59 -19.82 -12.08
C SER A 753 -15.91 -19.45 -11.39
N GLN A 754 -15.87 -18.97 -10.15
CA GLN A 754 -17.07 -18.50 -9.45
C GLN A 754 -17.42 -17.06 -9.81
N THR A 755 -16.39 -16.25 -10.11
CA THR A 755 -16.52 -14.79 -10.20
C THR A 755 -16.52 -14.28 -11.65
N PHE A 756 -15.76 -14.91 -12.53
CA PHE A 756 -15.41 -14.39 -13.85
C PHE A 756 -15.93 -15.25 -15.02
N GLU A 757 -16.24 -16.55 -14.80
CA GLU A 757 -16.58 -17.49 -15.91
C GLU A 757 -17.69 -18.52 -15.59
N ASP A 758 -18.28 -19.08 -16.66
CA ASP A 758 -18.79 -20.46 -16.69
C ASP A 758 -17.73 -21.25 -17.50
N ASN A 759 -16.94 -22.09 -16.83
CA ASN A 759 -15.61 -22.51 -17.31
C ASN A 759 -15.64 -23.67 -18.33
N ALA A 760 -15.44 -23.36 -19.62
CA ALA A 760 -15.33 -24.33 -20.72
C ALA A 760 -13.97 -25.06 -20.80
N GLY A 761 -12.94 -24.52 -20.13
CA GLY A 761 -11.59 -25.08 -20.07
C GLY A 761 -11.50 -26.39 -19.29
N PHE A 762 -12.51 -26.73 -18.49
CA PHE A 762 -12.62 -28.05 -17.87
C PHE A 762 -13.62 -28.97 -18.55
N ASP A 763 -14.50 -28.47 -19.42
CA ASP A 763 -15.57 -29.29 -20.00
C ASP A 763 -15.02 -30.44 -20.88
N HIS A 764 -13.83 -30.28 -21.47
CA HIS A 764 -13.13 -31.34 -22.20
C HIS A 764 -12.45 -32.40 -21.29
N LEU A 765 -12.17 -32.05 -20.03
CA LEU A 765 -11.68 -32.94 -18.97
C LEU A 765 -12.84 -33.59 -18.20
N LEU A 766 -14.01 -32.94 -18.20
CA LEU A 766 -15.23 -33.33 -17.48
C LEU A 766 -16.21 -34.11 -18.35
N GLY A 767 -16.08 -34.05 -19.69
CA GLY A 767 -16.81 -34.91 -20.60
C GLY A 767 -18.30 -34.58 -20.73
N ASP A 768 -18.64 -33.32 -21.02
CA ASP A 768 -20.03 -32.94 -21.34
C ASP A 768 -20.53 -33.49 -22.70
N ASP A 769 -19.71 -34.22 -23.45
CA ASP A 769 -20.17 -35.12 -24.51
C ASP A 769 -20.81 -36.37 -23.87
N HIS A 770 -22.05 -36.24 -23.42
CA HIS A 770 -22.92 -37.36 -23.05
C HIS A 770 -23.32 -38.21 -24.28
N SER A 771 -22.34 -38.86 -24.88
CA SER A 771 -22.55 -40.03 -25.75
C SER A 771 -21.65 -41.21 -25.40
N ALA A 772 -20.93 -41.18 -24.27
CA ALA A 772 -20.16 -42.33 -23.80
C ALA A 772 -21.12 -43.39 -23.22
N ASP A 773 -21.40 -44.41 -24.02
CA ASP A 773 -21.97 -45.68 -23.57
C ASP A 773 -21.24 -46.16 -22.30
N ALA A 774 -21.99 -46.75 -21.35
CA ALA A 774 -21.49 -47.32 -20.09
C ALA A 774 -20.48 -48.49 -20.24
N ALA A 775 -19.86 -48.64 -21.41
CA ALA A 775 -18.91 -49.68 -21.78
C ALA A 775 -17.44 -49.25 -21.63
N ASP A 776 -17.14 -47.95 -21.58
CA ASP A 776 -15.79 -47.44 -21.34
C ASP A 776 -15.63 -47.16 -19.83
N GLY A 777 -14.73 -47.88 -19.17
CA GLY A 777 -14.52 -47.81 -17.71
C GLY A 777 -14.07 -46.43 -17.17
N PRO A 778 -13.61 -46.36 -15.91
CA PRO A 778 -13.25 -45.09 -15.28
C PRO A 778 -12.14 -44.35 -16.05
N GLN A 779 -12.31 -43.05 -16.26
CA GLN A 779 -11.29 -42.19 -16.85
C GLN A 779 -10.21 -41.86 -15.82
N PHE A 780 -8.94 -41.84 -16.25
CA PHE A 780 -7.79 -41.56 -15.39
C PHE A 780 -7.18 -40.21 -15.74
N VAL A 781 -7.16 -39.29 -14.79
CA VAL A 781 -6.39 -38.04 -14.89
C VAL A 781 -5.15 -38.15 -14.01
N ILE A 782 -3.97 -37.99 -14.60
CA ILE A 782 -2.68 -38.14 -13.90
C ILE A 782 -1.98 -36.78 -13.84
N CYS A 783 -1.86 -36.22 -12.64
CA CYS A 783 -1.08 -35.01 -12.40
C CYS A 783 0.41 -35.37 -12.14
N GLY A 784 1.29 -35.08 -13.11
CA GLY A 784 2.73 -35.39 -13.04
C GLY A 784 3.65 -34.17 -12.87
N GLY A 785 4.88 -34.36 -12.37
CA GLY A 785 5.84 -33.27 -12.10
C GLY A 785 6.90 -33.59 -11.03
N LYS A 786 7.94 -32.74 -10.87
CA LYS A 786 9.01 -32.90 -9.86
C LYS A 786 8.48 -32.70 -8.43
N GLY A 787 9.16 -33.19 -7.38
CA GLY A 787 8.73 -32.98 -5.98
C GLY A 787 8.57 -31.49 -5.64
N GLY A 788 7.51 -31.11 -4.91
CA GLY A 788 7.26 -29.73 -4.48
C GLY A 788 6.54 -28.79 -5.47
N VAL A 789 6.21 -29.23 -6.69
CA VAL A 789 5.58 -28.37 -7.72
C VAL A 789 4.03 -28.31 -7.64
N GLY A 790 3.44 -28.59 -6.48
CA GLY A 790 1.98 -28.47 -6.30
C GLY A 790 1.10 -29.60 -6.86
N LYS A 791 1.69 -30.70 -7.37
CA LYS A 791 0.94 -31.84 -7.96
C LYS A 791 -0.26 -32.30 -7.14
N THR A 792 -0.05 -32.51 -5.84
CA THR A 792 -1.07 -33.03 -4.92
C THR A 792 -2.19 -32.02 -4.72
N THR A 793 -1.85 -30.73 -4.65
CA THR A 793 -2.80 -29.63 -4.56
C THR A 793 -3.64 -29.54 -5.84
N THR A 794 -2.99 -29.61 -7.02
CA THR A 794 -3.68 -29.59 -8.32
C THR A 794 -4.62 -30.79 -8.49
N SER A 795 -4.16 -32.00 -8.15
CA SER A 795 -5.01 -33.20 -8.24
C SER A 795 -6.20 -33.13 -7.29
N SER A 796 -5.99 -32.62 -6.08
CA SER A 796 -7.05 -32.48 -5.06
C SER A 796 -8.09 -31.45 -5.48
N SER A 797 -7.64 -30.29 -5.97
CA SER A 797 -8.51 -29.24 -6.47
C SER A 797 -9.32 -29.70 -7.69
N LEU A 798 -8.70 -30.41 -8.62
CA LEU A 798 -9.40 -31.01 -9.76
C LEU A 798 -10.46 -32.00 -9.31
N ALA A 799 -10.12 -32.91 -8.38
CA ALA A 799 -11.05 -33.91 -7.89
C ALA A 799 -12.27 -33.32 -7.18
N VAL A 800 -12.06 -32.31 -6.32
CA VAL A 800 -13.14 -31.59 -5.63
C VAL A 800 -14.03 -30.85 -6.63
N SER A 801 -13.44 -30.22 -7.65
CA SER A 801 -14.19 -29.54 -8.71
C SER A 801 -15.06 -30.52 -9.52
N MET A 802 -14.50 -31.67 -9.90
CA MET A 802 -15.22 -32.74 -10.60
C MET A 802 -16.39 -33.28 -9.76
N ALA A 803 -16.15 -33.54 -8.47
CA ALA A 803 -17.19 -34.01 -7.56
C ALA A 803 -18.32 -32.97 -7.38
N SER A 804 -17.98 -31.68 -7.30
CA SER A 804 -18.96 -30.59 -7.19
C SER A 804 -19.88 -30.46 -8.41
N LYS A 805 -19.46 -30.96 -9.57
CA LYS A 805 -20.26 -31.04 -10.80
C LYS A 805 -21.07 -32.35 -10.92
N GLY A 806 -21.04 -33.22 -9.90
CA GLY A 806 -21.84 -34.44 -9.82
C GLY A 806 -21.17 -35.71 -10.38
N HIS A 807 -19.85 -35.68 -10.61
CA HIS A 807 -19.11 -36.87 -11.05
C HIS A 807 -18.65 -37.71 -9.85
N ASP A 808 -18.69 -39.05 -9.99
CA ASP A 808 -18.07 -39.97 -9.03
C ASP A 808 -16.54 -39.99 -9.22
N VAL A 809 -15.81 -39.40 -8.28
CA VAL A 809 -14.37 -39.14 -8.41
C VAL A 809 -13.59 -39.84 -7.30
N ALA A 810 -12.57 -40.61 -7.66
CA ALA A 810 -11.61 -41.20 -6.74
C ALA A 810 -10.24 -40.58 -6.94
N ILE A 811 -9.70 -39.91 -5.91
CA ILE A 811 -8.33 -39.40 -5.91
C ILE A 811 -7.38 -40.41 -5.28
N VAL A 812 -6.27 -40.69 -5.95
CA VAL A 812 -5.24 -41.63 -5.48
C VAL A 812 -3.87 -40.97 -5.61
N SER A 813 -3.13 -40.89 -4.51
CA SER A 813 -1.75 -40.39 -4.51
C SER A 813 -0.76 -41.52 -4.29
N THR A 814 0.34 -41.49 -5.05
CA THR A 814 1.51 -42.36 -4.84
C THR A 814 2.65 -41.63 -4.11
N ASP A 815 2.40 -40.42 -3.60
CA ASP A 815 3.39 -39.62 -2.89
C ASP A 815 3.64 -40.19 -1.48
N PRO A 816 4.87 -40.66 -1.15
CA PRO A 816 5.18 -41.21 0.15
C PRO A 816 5.15 -40.17 1.29
N ALA A 817 5.08 -38.87 0.99
CA ALA A 817 5.07 -37.80 1.99
C ALA A 817 3.70 -37.51 2.63
N HIS A 818 2.63 -38.26 2.33
CA HIS A 818 1.28 -38.06 2.87
C HIS A 818 0.64 -36.68 2.61
N SER A 819 1.17 -35.92 1.63
CA SER A 819 0.73 -34.56 1.26
C SER A 819 -0.75 -34.44 0.85
N LEU A 820 -1.43 -35.56 0.53
CA LEU A 820 -2.84 -35.58 0.15
C LEU A 820 -3.76 -35.42 1.37
N GLY A 821 -3.40 -36.03 2.50
CA GLY A 821 -4.17 -35.88 3.74
C GLY A 821 -4.12 -34.45 4.23
N ASP A 822 -2.93 -33.83 4.18
CA ASP A 822 -2.75 -32.42 4.54
C ASP A 822 -3.49 -31.46 3.58
N ALA A 823 -3.55 -31.79 2.28
CA ALA A 823 -4.23 -30.96 1.28
C ALA A 823 -5.76 -31.01 1.40
N LEU A 824 -6.31 -32.14 1.85
CA LEU A 824 -7.76 -32.34 2.01
C LEU A 824 -8.21 -32.21 3.48
N ASP A 825 -7.28 -31.96 4.40
CA ASP A 825 -7.50 -31.93 5.84
C ASP A 825 -8.17 -33.21 6.39
N LEU A 826 -7.69 -34.37 5.91
CA LEU A 826 -8.23 -35.70 6.24
C LEU A 826 -7.13 -36.67 6.67
N ASP A 827 -7.42 -37.50 7.66
CA ASP A 827 -6.53 -38.60 8.06
C ASP A 827 -6.68 -39.80 7.10
N LEU A 828 -5.86 -39.83 6.05
CA LEU A 828 -5.90 -40.86 5.01
C LEU A 828 -5.01 -42.09 5.31
N ARG A 829 -4.67 -42.33 6.58
CA ARG A 829 -3.82 -43.48 6.98
C ARG A 829 -4.56 -44.82 6.78
N GLY A 830 -3.97 -45.74 6.00
CA GLY A 830 -4.42 -47.14 5.92
C GLY A 830 -4.76 -47.70 4.53
N GLY A 831 -4.60 -46.91 3.45
CA GLY A 831 -4.69 -47.41 2.07
C GLY A 831 -6.10 -47.84 1.63
N LYS A 832 -7.13 -47.31 2.28
CA LYS A 832 -8.54 -47.49 1.89
C LYS A 832 -9.07 -46.20 1.27
N LEU A 833 -10.05 -46.32 0.38
CA LEU A 833 -10.85 -45.17 -0.04
C LEU A 833 -11.62 -44.65 1.18
N VAL A 834 -11.59 -43.34 1.38
CA VAL A 834 -12.31 -42.61 2.42
C VAL A 834 -13.21 -41.63 1.68
N ASP A 835 -14.50 -41.63 2.02
CA ASP A 835 -15.43 -40.65 1.47
C ASP A 835 -15.03 -39.26 1.97
N VAL A 836 -14.83 -38.34 1.02
CA VAL A 836 -14.54 -36.94 1.30
C VAL A 836 -15.88 -36.22 1.40
N PRO A 837 -16.26 -35.71 2.58
CA PRO A 837 -17.57 -35.10 2.80
C PRO A 837 -17.77 -33.77 2.07
#